data_AF-A0A444YKL3-F1
#
_entry.id   AF-A0A444YKL3-F1
#
_cell.length_a   1.000
_cell.length_b   1.000
_cell.length_c   1.000
_cell.angle_alpha   90.00
_cell.angle_beta   90.00
_cell.angle_gamma   90.00
#
_symmetry.space_group_name_H-M   'P 1'
#
loop_
_entity.id
_entity.type
_entity.pdbx_description
1 polymer ?
#
loop_
_entity_poly.entity_id
_entity_poly.type
_entity_poly.pdbx_seq_one_letter_code
_entity_poly.pdbx_strand_id
1 'polypeptide(L)'
;MAEAESESIHIPRVNLGCQGLQVSKLGFGCMGLTGAYNDPLPEQEAISVIKHAFTQGITFFDTADIYGSNHANELLLAKQLPRNKIQLATKFGVSKPTVSDVQIKGTPDYVRSCCEASLKRLGVEYIDLYYQHRVDTSVPIEQTMGELKKLVEEGKVKYIGLSEASPDTIRRAHAVHPITAVQLEWSLWTRDIEDEVIPLCRELGIGIVPYSPLGRGFFGGKGVVETVPSSGHPRFQAENIEKNKKIYERIESLAKKYECTTPQLALAWVLQQGNDVVPIPGTTKMKNLDQNIGALLVELSENDLKEISEAVPIDDVAGDRHYSEGTAKFTWKFANTPPNDSSVSKLGFGCMGLTGAYNDPLPEQEAISVIKHAFTQGITFFDTADVYGSNHANELLLAKALKQLPRDKIQLATKFGISKTTFSDRQIKGTPDYVRSCCEASLKRLDVQYIDLYYQHRVDTSVPIEQTMGELKKLVEEGKVKYIGLSEASPDTIRRAHAVHPITAVQLEWSLWTRDIEDEVIPLCRELGIGIVPYSPLGRGFFGGKGVVETVPSVSTLSGHPRYQAENIEKNKRIYEKIESLAQKHRCTTPQLALAWVLQQGNDVVPIPGTTKIKNLDQNIGALSVKLSENDLREISEAVPIDDVAGVRHYDEGHAKFSWKSANTPPNDSSVST
;
A
#
# COMPACT_ATOMS: atom_id res chain seq x y z
N MET A 1 18.81 -47.34 -37.71
CA MET A 1 18.78 -46.53 -36.48
C MET A 1 18.44 -45.11 -36.91
N ALA A 2 17.17 -44.73 -36.78
CA ALA A 2 16.76 -43.35 -36.97
C ALA A 2 17.04 -42.62 -35.65
N GLU A 3 17.87 -41.59 -35.69
CA GLU A 3 17.99 -40.63 -34.60
C GLU A 3 16.63 -39.95 -34.47
N ALA A 4 15.98 -40.11 -33.32
CA ALA A 4 14.80 -39.33 -33.00
C ALA A 4 15.26 -37.88 -32.80
N GLU A 5 14.90 -37.00 -33.72
CA GLU A 5 15.00 -35.56 -33.53
C GLU A 5 14.25 -35.21 -32.24
N SER A 6 14.97 -34.77 -31.20
CA SER A 6 14.31 -34.30 -29.98
C SER A 6 13.60 -32.98 -30.32
N GLU A 7 12.27 -32.99 -30.39
CA GLU A 7 11.48 -31.77 -30.50
C GLU A 7 11.88 -30.81 -29.36
N SER A 8 12.47 -29.68 -29.70
CA SER A 8 12.87 -28.67 -28.71
C SER A 8 11.62 -28.01 -28.13
N ILE A 9 11.39 -28.13 -26.83
CA ILE A 9 10.26 -27.50 -26.14
C ILE A 9 10.42 -25.97 -26.24
N HIS A 10 9.43 -25.30 -26.85
CA HIS A 10 9.39 -23.84 -26.87
C HIS A 10 8.94 -23.31 -25.50
N ILE A 11 9.80 -22.57 -24.80
CA ILE A 11 9.45 -21.94 -23.52
C ILE A 11 8.69 -20.63 -23.78
N PRO A 12 7.40 -20.52 -23.38
CA PRO A 12 6.61 -19.31 -23.61
C PRO A 12 7.22 -18.09 -22.90
N ARG A 13 6.95 -16.89 -23.44
CA ARG A 13 7.24 -15.62 -22.74
C ARG A 13 5.98 -15.08 -22.07
N VAL A 14 6.15 -14.47 -20.91
CA VAL A 14 5.06 -13.81 -20.16
C VAL A 14 5.48 -12.45 -19.65
N ASN A 15 4.51 -11.56 -19.48
CA ASN A 15 4.70 -10.31 -18.74
C ASN A 15 4.77 -10.64 -17.25
N LEU A 16 5.82 -10.20 -16.56
CA LEU A 16 5.94 -10.28 -15.11
C LEU A 16 5.67 -8.89 -14.53
N GLY A 17 4.50 -8.73 -13.89
CA GLY A 17 3.99 -7.42 -13.49
C GLY A 17 3.38 -6.61 -14.66
N CYS A 18 2.99 -5.37 -14.39
CA CYS A 18 2.32 -4.47 -15.32
C CYS A 18 3.23 -3.41 -15.98
N GLN A 19 4.51 -3.38 -15.63
CA GLN A 19 5.47 -2.33 -16.00
C GLN A 19 6.22 -2.62 -17.32
N GLY A 20 5.99 -3.78 -17.94
CA GLY A 20 6.57 -4.15 -19.24
C GLY A 20 7.74 -5.14 -19.18
N LEU A 21 8.09 -5.69 -18.02
CA LEU A 21 9.08 -6.76 -17.93
C LEU A 21 8.53 -8.04 -18.57
N GLN A 22 9.22 -8.57 -19.57
CA GLN A 22 8.92 -9.87 -20.19
C GLN A 22 10.00 -10.90 -19.88
N VAL A 23 9.60 -12.08 -19.43
CA VAL A 23 10.48 -13.18 -19.02
C VAL A 23 10.05 -14.50 -19.66
N SER A 24 10.91 -15.51 -19.63
CA SER A 24 10.49 -16.90 -19.89
C SER A 24 9.54 -17.38 -18.79
N LYS A 25 8.49 -18.14 -19.15
CA LYS A 25 7.48 -18.68 -18.22
C LYS A 25 8.07 -19.57 -17.13
N LEU A 26 9.23 -20.17 -17.41
CA LEU A 26 10.08 -20.82 -16.44
C LEU A 26 11.39 -20.02 -16.31
N GLY A 27 11.73 -19.62 -15.08
CA GLY A 27 13.03 -19.02 -14.77
C GLY A 27 13.99 -20.04 -14.18
N PHE A 28 15.23 -19.63 -13.94
CA PHE A 28 16.27 -20.50 -13.36
C PHE A 28 16.91 -19.85 -12.13
N GLY A 29 16.80 -20.53 -10.99
CA GLY A 29 17.43 -20.10 -9.74
C GLY A 29 18.87 -20.58 -9.63
N CYS A 30 19.83 -19.65 -9.60
CA CYS A 30 21.26 -19.97 -9.67
C CYS A 30 21.89 -20.35 -8.32
N MET A 31 21.19 -20.15 -7.19
CA MET A 31 21.73 -20.34 -5.83
C MET A 31 22.48 -21.67 -5.64
N GLY A 32 21.91 -22.77 -6.13
CA GLY A 32 22.47 -24.11 -5.95
C GLY A 32 23.81 -24.34 -6.66
N LEU A 33 24.17 -23.53 -7.66
CA LEU A 33 25.40 -23.70 -8.44
C LEU A 33 26.67 -23.41 -7.62
N THR A 34 26.56 -22.54 -6.60
CA THR A 34 27.70 -22.13 -5.74
C THR A 34 27.56 -22.61 -4.30
N GLY A 35 26.81 -23.68 -4.10
CA GLY A 35 26.65 -24.32 -2.78
C GLY A 35 25.57 -23.66 -1.92
N ALA A 36 24.57 -24.46 -1.57
CA ALA A 36 23.49 -24.06 -0.66
C ALA A 36 22.83 -25.29 -0.01
N TYR A 37 22.34 -26.22 -0.83
CA TYR A 37 21.80 -27.51 -0.39
C TYR A 37 22.80 -28.65 -0.52
N ASN A 38 23.75 -28.51 -1.45
CA ASN A 38 24.83 -29.47 -1.72
C ASN A 38 26.13 -28.69 -1.90
N ASP A 39 27.24 -29.40 -2.06
CA ASP A 39 28.52 -28.83 -2.44
C ASP A 39 28.43 -28.01 -3.74
N PRO A 40 29.20 -26.92 -3.86
CA PRO A 40 29.25 -26.11 -5.08
C PRO A 40 29.72 -26.96 -6.28
N LEU A 41 29.17 -26.67 -7.46
CA LEU A 41 29.70 -27.27 -8.68
C LEU A 41 31.06 -26.67 -9.04
N PRO A 42 31.94 -27.44 -9.70
CA PRO A 42 33.06 -26.86 -10.43
C PRO A 42 32.56 -25.78 -11.39
N GLU A 43 33.28 -24.65 -11.47
CA GLU A 43 32.83 -23.45 -12.19
C GLU A 43 32.40 -23.74 -13.64
N GLN A 44 33.17 -24.56 -14.37
CA GLN A 44 32.87 -24.89 -15.77
C GLN A 44 31.61 -25.75 -15.93
N GLU A 45 31.30 -26.61 -14.96
CA GLU A 45 30.05 -27.39 -14.96
C GLU A 45 28.87 -26.47 -14.67
N ALA A 46 29.01 -25.55 -13.73
CA ALA A 46 28.00 -24.55 -13.43
C ALA A 46 27.70 -23.63 -14.63
N ILE A 47 28.74 -23.16 -15.32
CA ILE A 47 28.63 -22.40 -16.58
C ILE A 47 27.90 -23.23 -17.65
N SER A 48 28.20 -24.53 -17.74
CA SER A 48 27.55 -25.42 -18.69
C SER A 48 26.05 -25.49 -18.42
N VAL A 49 25.63 -25.64 -17.16
CA VAL A 49 24.20 -25.65 -16.76
C VAL A 49 23.51 -24.34 -17.14
N ILE A 50 24.14 -23.19 -16.87
CA ILE A 50 23.60 -21.87 -17.23
C ILE A 50 23.40 -21.74 -18.76
N LYS A 51 24.40 -22.15 -19.55
CA LYS A 51 24.34 -22.11 -21.01
C LYS A 51 23.29 -23.06 -21.57
N HIS A 52 23.13 -24.24 -20.97
CA HIS A 52 22.10 -25.19 -21.34
C HIS A 52 20.71 -24.62 -21.08
N ALA A 53 20.47 -24.06 -19.88
CA ALA A 53 19.20 -23.38 -19.55
C ALA A 53 18.84 -22.32 -20.60
N PHE A 54 19.81 -21.47 -20.96
CA PHE A 54 19.61 -20.46 -22.00
C PHE A 54 19.33 -21.05 -23.38
N THR A 55 20.06 -22.10 -23.76
CA THR A 55 19.87 -22.78 -25.06
C THR A 55 18.49 -23.42 -25.17
N GLN A 56 17.93 -23.89 -24.06
CA GLN A 56 16.56 -24.41 -24.00
C GLN A 56 15.47 -23.32 -23.96
N GLY A 57 15.84 -22.03 -23.95
CA GLY A 57 14.91 -20.90 -24.02
C GLY A 57 14.62 -20.20 -22.68
N ILE A 58 15.27 -20.60 -21.58
CA ILE A 58 15.17 -19.87 -20.31
C ILE A 58 15.95 -18.56 -20.46
N THR A 59 15.26 -17.45 -20.23
CA THR A 59 15.87 -16.10 -20.32
C THR A 59 15.86 -15.37 -18.99
N PHE A 60 15.13 -15.86 -17.99
CA PHE A 60 15.05 -15.26 -16.66
C PHE A 60 15.94 -16.00 -15.66
N PHE A 61 17.00 -15.33 -15.18
CA PHE A 61 17.99 -15.89 -14.27
C PHE A 61 17.98 -15.14 -12.95
N ASP A 62 17.82 -15.88 -11.85
CA ASP A 62 17.75 -15.35 -10.49
C ASP A 62 19.02 -15.68 -9.70
N THR A 63 19.65 -14.65 -9.13
CA THR A 63 20.79 -14.75 -8.20
C THR A 63 20.58 -13.80 -7.01
N ALA A 64 21.58 -13.62 -6.15
CA ALA A 64 21.59 -12.64 -5.06
C ALA A 64 23.03 -12.34 -4.65
N ASP A 65 23.27 -11.15 -4.10
CA ASP A 65 24.58 -10.77 -3.54
C ASP A 65 25.08 -11.76 -2.48
N ILE A 66 24.17 -12.34 -1.69
CA ILE A 66 24.49 -13.24 -0.59
C ILE A 66 24.78 -14.69 -1.01
N TYR A 67 24.56 -15.05 -2.28
CA TYR A 67 24.70 -16.44 -2.73
C TYR A 67 26.16 -16.81 -3.01
N GLY A 68 26.56 -17.98 -2.48
CA GLY A 68 27.91 -18.49 -2.56
C GLY A 68 28.90 -17.75 -1.64
N SER A 69 30.04 -18.38 -1.37
CA SER A 69 31.10 -17.74 -0.58
C SER A 69 31.65 -16.51 -1.32
N ASN A 70 31.79 -15.38 -0.63
CA ASN A 70 32.31 -14.13 -1.20
C ASN A 70 31.61 -13.68 -2.51
N HIS A 71 30.28 -13.77 -2.56
CA HIS A 71 29.46 -13.37 -3.71
C HIS A 71 29.72 -14.20 -4.99
N ALA A 72 30.20 -15.44 -4.84
CA ALA A 72 30.58 -16.29 -5.97
C ALA A 72 29.46 -16.49 -7.00
N ASN A 73 28.18 -16.44 -6.61
CA ASN A 73 27.09 -16.70 -7.55
C ASN A 73 26.91 -15.56 -8.58
N GLU A 74 26.97 -14.30 -8.16
CA GLU A 74 26.94 -13.17 -9.11
C GLU A 74 28.19 -13.17 -10.01
N LEU A 75 29.37 -13.49 -9.45
CA LEU A 75 30.61 -13.61 -10.22
C LEU A 75 30.53 -14.73 -11.27
N LEU A 76 29.89 -15.85 -10.93
CA LEU A 76 29.67 -16.98 -11.84
C LEU A 76 28.80 -16.57 -13.03
N LEU A 77 27.76 -15.76 -12.82
CA LEU A 77 26.85 -15.32 -13.90
C LEU A 77 27.49 -14.26 -14.81
N ALA A 78 28.54 -13.58 -14.35
CA ALA A 78 29.17 -12.50 -15.08
C ALA A 78 29.63 -12.95 -16.48
N LYS A 79 29.16 -12.23 -17.51
CA LYS A 79 29.56 -12.41 -18.92
C LYS A 79 29.30 -13.81 -19.53
N GLN A 80 28.47 -14.65 -18.90
CA GLN A 80 28.21 -16.00 -19.42
C GLN A 80 27.15 -16.04 -20.53
N LEU A 81 26.26 -15.06 -20.57
CA LEU A 81 25.08 -15.03 -21.44
C LEU A 81 24.97 -13.68 -22.19
N PRO A 82 24.35 -13.67 -23.39
CA PRO A 82 24.13 -12.45 -24.15
C PRO A 82 23.19 -11.51 -23.40
N ARG A 83 23.74 -10.41 -22.88
CA ARG A 83 23.04 -9.53 -21.94
C ARG A 83 21.70 -9.01 -22.45
N ASN A 84 21.59 -8.68 -23.73
CA ASN A 84 20.39 -8.14 -24.36
C ASN A 84 19.28 -9.20 -24.59
N LYS A 85 19.54 -10.48 -24.34
CA LYS A 85 18.56 -11.58 -24.51
C LYS A 85 18.10 -12.18 -23.18
N ILE A 86 18.65 -11.73 -22.06
CA ILE A 86 18.31 -12.25 -20.73
C ILE A 86 17.68 -11.18 -19.85
N GLN A 87 16.88 -11.64 -18.91
CA GLN A 87 16.37 -10.87 -17.79
C GLN A 87 17.13 -11.34 -16.56
N LEU A 88 18.01 -10.49 -16.05
CA LEU A 88 18.86 -10.79 -14.92
C LEU A 88 18.25 -10.20 -13.66
N ALA A 89 17.97 -11.07 -12.69
CA ALA A 89 17.50 -10.66 -11.38
C ALA A 89 18.53 -10.93 -10.29
N THR A 90 18.76 -9.94 -9.44
CA THR A 90 19.59 -10.08 -8.24
C THR A 90 18.98 -9.32 -7.08
N LYS A 91 19.57 -9.44 -5.89
CA LYS A 91 18.96 -9.01 -4.63
C LYS A 91 20.00 -8.41 -3.70
N PHE A 92 19.52 -7.58 -2.77
CA PHE A 92 20.29 -7.03 -1.66
C PHE A 92 19.54 -7.17 -0.33
N GLY A 93 20.22 -6.84 0.76
CA GLY A 93 19.56 -6.56 2.04
C GLY A 93 20.01 -7.48 3.18
N VAL A 94 20.58 -8.64 2.88
CA VAL A 94 21.19 -9.50 3.92
C VAL A 94 22.64 -9.05 4.13
N SER A 95 22.89 -8.32 5.22
CA SER A 95 24.21 -7.73 5.52
C SER A 95 25.14 -8.65 6.31
N LYS A 96 24.57 -9.60 7.07
CA LYS A 96 25.29 -10.69 7.70
C LYS A 96 24.48 -11.97 7.56
N PRO A 97 25.03 -13.05 6.96
CA PRO A 97 24.28 -14.29 6.72
C PRO A 97 24.54 -15.40 7.74
N THR A 98 25.07 -15.12 8.93
CA THR A 98 25.37 -16.19 9.89
C THR A 98 24.11 -16.66 10.60
N VAL A 99 23.95 -17.98 10.79
CA VAL A 99 22.76 -18.59 11.44
C VAL A 99 22.48 -17.99 12.82
N SER A 100 23.50 -17.50 13.51
CA SER A 100 23.40 -16.86 14.82
C SER A 100 23.22 -15.33 14.80
N ASP A 101 23.49 -14.64 13.69
CA ASP A 101 23.46 -13.16 13.58
C ASP A 101 23.05 -12.72 12.16
N VAL A 102 21.84 -13.12 11.73
CA VAL A 102 21.26 -12.62 10.47
C VAL A 102 20.85 -11.16 10.65
N GLN A 103 21.50 -10.26 9.91
CA GLN A 103 21.21 -8.82 9.93
C GLN A 103 20.69 -8.35 8.58
N ILE A 104 19.50 -7.74 8.60
CA ILE A 104 18.87 -7.17 7.42
C ILE A 104 19.07 -5.65 7.41
N LYS A 105 19.37 -5.08 6.25
CA LYS A 105 19.57 -3.63 6.04
C LYS A 105 18.85 -3.16 4.79
N GLY A 106 17.96 -2.18 4.96
CA GLY A 106 17.17 -1.53 3.91
C GLY A 106 17.45 -0.02 3.80
N THR A 107 18.45 0.50 4.51
CA THR A 107 18.75 1.94 4.45
C THR A 107 19.18 2.36 3.04
N PRO A 108 18.84 3.58 2.58
CA PRO A 108 19.20 4.08 1.25
C PRO A 108 20.68 3.88 0.87
N ASP A 109 21.61 4.23 1.76
CA ASP A 109 23.05 4.05 1.48
C ASP A 109 23.44 2.58 1.27
N TYR A 110 22.78 1.66 1.97
CA TYR A 110 23.03 0.24 1.82
C TYR A 110 22.44 -0.30 0.52
N VAL A 111 21.21 0.10 0.16
CA VAL A 111 20.58 -0.20 -1.14
C VAL A 111 21.51 0.22 -2.28
N ARG A 112 21.99 1.46 -2.23
CA ARG A 112 22.89 2.04 -3.23
C ARG A 112 24.19 1.26 -3.35
N SER A 113 24.89 1.06 -2.24
CA SER A 113 26.20 0.38 -2.24
C SER A 113 26.11 -1.07 -2.70
N CYS A 114 25.06 -1.80 -2.31
CA CYS A 114 24.79 -3.14 -2.82
C CYS A 114 24.53 -3.14 -4.33
N CYS A 115 23.76 -2.18 -4.86
CA CYS A 115 23.45 -2.13 -6.28
C CYS A 115 24.71 -1.93 -7.12
N GLU A 116 25.54 -0.93 -6.77
CA GLU A 116 26.81 -0.68 -7.44
C GLU A 116 27.75 -1.90 -7.38
N ALA A 117 27.80 -2.57 -6.22
CA ALA A 117 28.63 -3.76 -6.05
C ALA A 117 28.14 -4.94 -6.90
N SER A 118 26.82 -5.17 -6.98
CA SER A 118 26.23 -6.19 -7.84
C SER A 118 26.47 -5.89 -9.32
N LEU A 119 26.27 -4.65 -9.78
CA LEU A 119 26.59 -4.24 -11.15
C LEU A 119 28.05 -4.54 -11.51
N LYS A 120 28.98 -4.22 -10.61
CA LYS A 120 30.41 -4.51 -10.80
C LYS A 120 30.71 -6.01 -10.83
N ARG A 121 30.16 -6.81 -9.92
CA ARG A 121 30.38 -8.27 -9.86
C ARG A 121 29.82 -8.98 -11.09
N LEU A 122 28.61 -8.61 -11.50
CA LEU A 122 27.95 -9.15 -12.69
C LEU A 122 28.58 -8.63 -13.99
N GLY A 123 29.30 -7.50 -13.94
CA GLY A 123 29.92 -6.87 -15.09
C GLY A 123 28.89 -6.34 -16.08
N VAL A 124 27.82 -5.72 -15.58
CA VAL A 124 26.69 -5.18 -16.37
C VAL A 124 26.43 -3.72 -16.04
N GLU A 125 25.86 -2.98 -16.98
CA GLU A 125 25.48 -1.56 -16.79
C GLU A 125 24.13 -1.39 -16.09
N TYR A 126 23.25 -2.41 -16.19
CA TYR A 126 21.94 -2.40 -15.54
C TYR A 126 21.50 -3.81 -15.11
N ILE A 127 20.71 -3.87 -14.05
CA ILE A 127 19.97 -5.05 -13.58
C ILE A 127 18.52 -4.95 -14.08
N ASP A 128 17.95 -6.03 -14.62
CA ASP A 128 16.54 -5.98 -15.06
C ASP A 128 15.62 -5.90 -13.84
N LEU A 129 15.76 -6.82 -12.89
CA LEU A 129 14.89 -6.89 -11.72
C LEU A 129 15.72 -6.94 -10.43
N TYR A 130 15.59 -5.93 -9.58
CA TYR A 130 16.37 -5.82 -8.34
C TYR A 130 15.47 -5.94 -7.12
N TYR A 131 15.74 -6.95 -6.29
CA TYR A 131 14.92 -7.25 -5.11
C TYR A 131 15.52 -6.74 -3.81
N GLN A 132 14.68 -6.23 -2.91
CA GLN A 132 14.99 -6.35 -1.49
C GLN A 132 14.76 -7.81 -1.08
N HIS A 133 15.85 -8.53 -0.76
CA HIS A 133 15.86 -9.97 -0.51
C HIS A 133 15.09 -10.37 0.76
N ARG A 134 15.20 -9.54 1.80
CA ARG A 134 14.45 -9.64 3.05
C ARG A 134 14.13 -8.22 3.51
N VAL A 135 12.93 -8.02 4.02
CA VAL A 135 12.47 -6.71 4.49
C VAL A 135 13.22 -6.32 5.76
N ASP A 136 13.76 -5.11 5.77
CA ASP A 136 14.32 -4.50 6.98
C ASP A 136 13.19 -3.93 7.83
N THR A 137 12.84 -4.62 8.92
CA THR A 137 11.75 -4.24 9.81
C THR A 137 12.09 -3.07 10.75
N SER A 138 13.29 -2.48 10.62
CA SER A 138 13.70 -1.28 11.37
C SER A 138 13.62 0.02 10.56
N VAL A 139 13.39 -0.08 9.25
CA VAL A 139 13.36 1.06 8.32
C VAL A 139 11.99 1.12 7.64
N PRO A 140 11.28 2.26 7.64
CA PRO A 140 10.06 2.41 6.84
C PRO A 140 10.32 2.05 5.38
N ILE A 141 9.49 1.17 4.82
CA ILE A 141 9.71 0.65 3.46
C ILE A 141 9.83 1.76 2.41
N GLU A 142 9.17 2.89 2.63
CA GLU A 142 9.20 4.06 1.75
C GLU A 142 10.61 4.63 1.59
N GLN A 143 11.48 4.55 2.61
CA GLN A 143 12.87 4.98 2.50
C GLN A 143 13.67 4.06 1.58
N THR A 144 13.50 2.74 1.75
CA THR A 144 14.14 1.73 0.88
C THR A 144 13.70 1.93 -0.57
N MET A 145 12.38 2.08 -0.77
CA MET A 145 11.78 2.27 -2.09
C MET A 145 12.14 3.60 -2.73
N GLY A 146 12.32 4.66 -1.94
CA GLY A 146 12.79 5.95 -2.43
C GLY A 146 14.16 5.85 -3.10
N GLU A 147 15.07 5.05 -2.56
CA GLU A 147 16.38 4.84 -3.19
C GLU A 147 16.31 3.90 -4.40
N LEU A 148 15.50 2.85 -4.34
CA LEU A 148 15.27 1.97 -5.49
C LEU A 148 14.65 2.73 -6.68
N LYS A 149 13.74 3.66 -6.41
CA LYS A 149 13.17 4.57 -7.42
C LYS A 149 14.25 5.40 -8.11
N LYS A 150 15.19 6.00 -7.36
CA LYS A 150 16.33 6.73 -7.96
C LYS A 150 17.19 5.83 -8.83
N LEU A 151 17.45 4.59 -8.39
CA LEU A 151 18.20 3.61 -9.18
C LEU A 151 17.50 3.26 -10.50
N VAL A 152 16.17 3.27 -10.52
CA VAL A 152 15.37 3.13 -11.74
C VAL A 152 15.49 4.37 -12.64
N GLU A 153 15.36 5.56 -12.07
CA GLU A 153 15.51 6.83 -12.81
C GLU A 153 16.91 7.01 -13.42
N GLU A 154 17.95 6.50 -12.75
CA GLU A 154 19.34 6.46 -13.23
C GLU A 154 19.59 5.35 -14.27
N GLY A 155 18.64 4.46 -14.50
CA GLY A 155 18.77 3.33 -15.43
C GLY A 155 19.66 2.18 -14.94
N LYS A 156 20.09 2.19 -13.67
CA LYS A 156 20.89 1.11 -13.04
C LYS A 156 20.06 -0.13 -12.75
N VAL A 157 18.78 0.07 -12.48
CA VAL A 157 17.77 -0.97 -12.30
C VAL A 157 16.61 -0.66 -13.24
N LYS A 158 15.98 -1.67 -13.85
CA LYS A 158 14.78 -1.42 -14.68
C LYS A 158 13.48 -1.62 -13.89
N TYR A 159 13.45 -2.63 -13.04
CA TYR A 159 12.28 -3.07 -12.31
C TYR A 159 12.63 -3.41 -10.87
N ILE A 160 11.68 -3.18 -9.96
CA ILE A 160 11.84 -3.42 -8.53
C ILE A 160 11.05 -4.65 -8.11
N GLY A 161 11.65 -5.50 -7.30
CA GLY A 161 10.95 -6.61 -6.65
C GLY A 161 11.08 -6.59 -5.13
N LEU A 162 10.20 -7.32 -4.47
CA LEU A 162 10.31 -7.63 -3.04
C LEU A 162 10.38 -9.14 -2.84
N SER A 163 11.06 -9.58 -1.79
CA SER A 163 11.10 -10.99 -1.39
C SER A 163 10.68 -11.12 0.06
N GLU A 164 9.76 -12.04 0.32
CA GLU A 164 9.26 -12.34 1.67
C GLU A 164 8.70 -11.09 2.40
N ALA A 165 7.92 -10.27 1.68
CA ALA A 165 7.29 -9.05 2.19
C ALA A 165 5.84 -9.27 2.62
N SER A 166 5.41 -8.59 3.68
CA SER A 166 4.03 -8.63 4.18
C SER A 166 3.07 -7.86 3.26
N PRO A 167 1.74 -8.08 3.36
CA PRO A 167 0.75 -7.28 2.64
C PRO A 167 0.87 -5.77 2.88
N ASP A 168 1.09 -5.33 4.13
CA ASP A 168 1.29 -3.92 4.48
C ASP A 168 2.51 -3.33 3.75
N THR A 169 3.64 -4.02 3.85
CA THR A 169 4.89 -3.61 3.20
C THR A 169 4.74 -3.57 1.68
N ILE A 170 4.06 -4.55 1.07
CA ILE A 170 3.80 -4.57 -0.39
C ILE A 170 2.97 -3.36 -0.80
N ARG A 171 1.84 -3.08 -0.13
CA ARG A 171 0.96 -1.93 -0.46
C ARG A 171 1.74 -0.61 -0.37
N ARG A 172 2.43 -0.40 0.75
CA ARG A 172 3.20 0.82 1.01
C ARG A 172 4.39 1.00 0.06
N ALA A 173 5.08 -0.08 -0.28
CA ALA A 173 6.15 -0.04 -1.26
C ALA A 173 5.64 0.33 -2.66
N HIS A 174 4.55 -0.31 -3.09
CA HIS A 174 3.95 -0.10 -4.40
C HIS A 174 3.44 1.33 -4.59
N ALA A 175 2.97 1.97 -3.51
CA ALA A 175 2.56 3.37 -3.51
C ALA A 175 3.73 4.36 -3.76
N VAL A 176 4.98 3.98 -3.44
CA VAL A 176 6.17 4.81 -3.69
C VAL A 176 6.70 4.63 -5.11
N HIS A 177 6.80 3.38 -5.56
CA HIS A 177 7.14 3.02 -6.93
C HIS A 177 6.55 1.63 -7.25
N PRO A 178 5.99 1.39 -8.45
CA PRO A 178 5.36 0.12 -8.79
C PRO A 178 6.29 -1.09 -8.58
N ILE A 179 5.89 -2.04 -7.74
CA ILE A 179 6.57 -3.33 -7.57
C ILE A 179 6.24 -4.24 -8.76
N THR A 180 7.26 -4.78 -9.43
CA THR A 180 7.10 -5.64 -10.60
C THR A 180 6.88 -7.10 -10.23
N ALA A 181 7.57 -7.58 -9.18
CA ALA A 181 7.43 -8.96 -8.74
C ALA A 181 7.58 -9.11 -7.22
N VAL A 182 6.84 -10.05 -6.64
CA VAL A 182 7.09 -10.57 -5.29
C VAL A 182 7.60 -12.01 -5.38
N GLN A 183 8.76 -12.27 -4.80
CA GLN A 183 9.38 -13.60 -4.72
C GLN A 183 9.12 -14.25 -3.34
N LEU A 184 8.49 -15.43 -3.32
CA LEU A 184 8.02 -16.12 -2.11
C LEU A 184 8.13 -17.64 -2.26
N GLU A 185 8.17 -18.37 -1.14
CA GLU A 185 8.01 -19.83 -1.17
C GLU A 185 6.58 -20.21 -1.53
N TRP A 186 6.37 -20.88 -2.67
CA TRP A 186 5.07 -21.40 -3.05
C TRP A 186 5.22 -22.73 -3.80
N SER A 187 4.54 -23.76 -3.30
CA SER A 187 4.53 -25.10 -3.87
C SER A 187 3.31 -25.85 -3.35
N LEU A 188 3.08 -27.07 -3.83
CA LEU A 188 2.11 -27.98 -3.21
C LEU A 188 2.32 -28.15 -1.69
N TRP A 189 3.56 -27.98 -1.22
CA TRP A 189 3.99 -28.20 0.16
C TRP A 189 3.87 -26.97 1.09
N THR A 190 3.73 -25.78 0.51
CA THR A 190 3.77 -24.49 1.22
C THR A 190 2.85 -23.52 0.49
N ARG A 191 1.68 -23.24 1.08
CA ARG A 191 0.58 -22.46 0.48
C ARG A 191 0.04 -21.34 1.38
N ASP A 192 0.78 -20.98 2.43
CA ASP A 192 0.33 -20.00 3.43
C ASP A 192 0.13 -18.58 2.88
N ILE A 193 0.62 -18.30 1.66
CA ILE A 193 0.49 -17.01 0.99
C ILE A 193 -0.82 -16.84 0.19
N GLU A 194 -1.59 -17.91 -0.01
CA GLU A 194 -2.77 -17.93 -0.89
C GLU A 194 -3.92 -17.05 -0.36
N ASP A 195 -4.01 -16.86 0.96
CA ASP A 195 -5.10 -16.11 1.58
C ASP A 195 -4.95 -14.59 1.46
N GLU A 196 -3.71 -14.07 1.53
CA GLU A 196 -3.46 -12.63 1.65
C GLU A 196 -2.54 -12.08 0.55
N VAL A 197 -1.39 -12.72 0.32
CA VAL A 197 -0.34 -12.15 -0.54
C VAL A 197 -0.64 -12.36 -2.02
N ILE A 198 -1.16 -13.54 -2.41
CA ILE A 198 -1.51 -13.83 -3.80
C ILE A 198 -2.66 -12.93 -4.30
N PRO A 199 -3.79 -12.77 -3.57
CA PRO A 199 -4.84 -11.84 -3.98
C PRO A 199 -4.34 -10.40 -4.07
N LEU A 200 -3.51 -9.95 -3.13
CA LEU A 200 -2.92 -8.62 -3.16
C LEU A 200 -2.02 -8.39 -4.38
N CYS A 201 -1.15 -9.35 -4.71
CA CYS A 201 -0.29 -9.22 -5.89
C CYS A 201 -1.14 -9.06 -7.16
N ARG A 202 -2.22 -9.83 -7.28
CA ARG A 202 -3.17 -9.73 -8.41
C ARG A 202 -3.93 -8.40 -8.42
N GLU A 203 -4.38 -7.93 -7.25
CA GLU A 203 -5.05 -6.62 -7.07
C GLU A 203 -4.16 -5.47 -7.58
N LEU A 204 -2.87 -5.51 -7.27
CA LEU A 204 -1.90 -4.47 -7.64
C LEU A 204 -1.18 -4.72 -8.97
N GLY A 205 -1.54 -5.77 -9.72
CA GLY A 205 -0.89 -6.11 -10.99
C GLY A 205 0.60 -6.50 -10.86
N ILE A 206 0.98 -7.11 -9.74
CA ILE A 206 2.35 -7.55 -9.42
C ILE A 206 2.54 -9.01 -9.80
N GLY A 207 3.65 -9.34 -10.48
CA GLY A 207 4.02 -10.72 -10.81
C GLY A 207 4.43 -11.55 -9.59
N ILE A 208 4.22 -12.86 -9.64
CA ILE A 208 4.56 -13.77 -8.54
C ILE A 208 5.70 -14.68 -8.99
N VAL A 209 6.78 -14.74 -8.20
CA VAL A 209 7.97 -15.55 -8.49
C VAL A 209 8.16 -16.62 -7.41
N PRO A 210 7.61 -17.83 -7.58
CA PRO A 210 7.79 -18.92 -6.63
C PRO A 210 9.24 -19.42 -6.57
N TYR A 211 9.85 -19.38 -5.39
CA TYR A 211 11.07 -20.13 -5.10
C TYR A 211 10.74 -21.46 -4.42
N SER A 212 11.67 -22.42 -4.54
CA SER A 212 11.48 -23.81 -4.07
C SER A 212 10.16 -24.46 -4.52
N PRO A 213 9.74 -24.33 -5.79
CA PRO A 213 8.45 -24.84 -6.27
C PRO A 213 8.30 -26.37 -6.15
N LEU A 214 9.42 -27.09 -6.02
CA LEU A 214 9.48 -28.54 -5.79
C LEU A 214 9.54 -28.91 -4.30
N GLY A 215 9.07 -28.04 -3.39
CA GLY A 215 9.07 -28.30 -1.95
C GLY A 215 10.48 -28.51 -1.39
N ARG A 216 11.43 -27.65 -1.75
CA ARG A 216 12.86 -27.75 -1.38
C ARG A 216 13.51 -29.09 -1.78
N GLY A 217 13.04 -29.68 -2.87
CA GLY A 217 13.51 -30.97 -3.39
C GLY A 217 12.67 -32.16 -2.98
N PHE A 218 11.66 -31.99 -2.12
CA PHE A 218 10.74 -33.06 -1.72
C PHE A 218 10.02 -33.71 -2.91
N PHE A 219 9.70 -32.95 -3.96
CA PHE A 219 9.12 -33.50 -5.19
C PHE A 219 10.16 -33.77 -6.29
N GLY A 220 11.45 -33.65 -6.00
CA GLY A 220 12.56 -33.72 -6.95
C GLY A 220 12.93 -35.14 -7.44
N GLY A 221 12.20 -36.17 -7.03
CA GLY A 221 12.39 -37.57 -7.45
C GLY A 221 12.46 -38.55 -6.28
N LYS A 222 12.38 -39.86 -6.56
CA LYS A 222 12.25 -40.93 -5.55
C LYS A 222 13.37 -40.97 -4.50
N GLY A 223 14.57 -40.54 -4.87
CA GLY A 223 15.72 -40.54 -3.98
C GLY A 223 15.49 -39.78 -2.66
N VAL A 224 14.59 -38.79 -2.64
CA VAL A 224 14.28 -38.00 -1.43
C VAL A 224 13.49 -38.75 -0.37
N VAL A 225 12.76 -39.80 -0.77
CA VAL A 225 12.00 -40.68 0.14
C VAL A 225 12.71 -42.00 0.39
N GLU A 226 13.60 -42.41 -0.53
CA GLU A 226 14.43 -43.61 -0.37
C GLU A 226 15.67 -43.36 0.49
N THR A 227 16.23 -42.15 0.42
CA THR A 227 17.33 -41.69 1.28
C THR A 227 16.88 -40.46 2.05
N VAL A 228 16.79 -40.55 3.38
CA VAL A 228 16.46 -39.38 4.21
C VAL A 228 17.54 -38.32 3.95
N PRO A 229 17.20 -37.16 3.38
CA PRO A 229 18.19 -36.15 3.08
C PRO A 229 18.87 -35.72 4.37
N SER A 230 20.20 -35.64 4.37
CA SER A 230 20.96 -35.02 5.47
C SER A 230 20.73 -33.51 5.42
N SER A 231 19.54 -33.08 5.83
CA SER A 231 19.14 -31.68 5.87
C SER A 231 18.69 -31.34 7.29
N GLY A 232 19.05 -30.15 7.76
CA GLY A 232 18.57 -29.63 9.05
C GLY A 232 17.10 -29.18 9.04
N HIS A 233 16.36 -29.40 7.95
CA HIS A 233 15.02 -28.86 7.77
C HIS A 233 13.98 -29.75 8.50
N PRO A 234 13.07 -29.21 9.33
CA PRO A 234 12.18 -30.02 10.17
C PRO A 234 11.31 -31.02 9.40
N ARG A 235 10.78 -30.63 8.23
CA ARG A 235 10.00 -31.51 7.34
C ARG A 235 10.74 -32.75 6.81
N PHE A 236 12.07 -32.76 6.86
CA PHE A 236 12.91 -33.89 6.45
C PHE A 236 13.48 -34.70 7.64
N GLN A 237 13.17 -34.32 8.88
CA GLN A 237 13.57 -35.08 10.07
C GLN A 237 12.84 -36.43 10.14
N ALA A 238 13.46 -37.44 10.75
CA ALA A 238 13.08 -38.85 10.63
C ALA A 238 11.57 -39.14 10.81
N GLU A 239 10.91 -38.61 11.85
CA GLU A 239 9.48 -38.85 12.07
C GLU A 239 8.58 -38.08 11.09
N ASN A 240 9.02 -36.87 10.69
CA ASN A 240 8.26 -36.02 9.77
C ASN A 240 8.35 -36.53 8.34
N ILE A 241 9.55 -36.93 7.89
CA ILE A 241 9.73 -37.46 6.54
C ILE A 241 8.88 -38.70 6.33
N GLU A 242 8.73 -39.57 7.34
CA GLU A 242 7.94 -40.79 7.22
C GLU A 242 6.43 -40.54 7.10
N LYS A 243 5.93 -39.48 7.74
CA LYS A 243 4.56 -39.00 7.51
C LYS A 243 4.43 -38.40 6.11
N ASN A 244 5.40 -37.58 5.73
CA ASN A 244 5.42 -36.86 4.47
C ASN A 244 5.54 -37.80 3.25
N LYS A 245 6.19 -38.97 3.36
CA LYS A 245 6.26 -40.00 2.31
C LYS A 245 4.90 -40.36 1.74
N LYS A 246 3.86 -40.43 2.57
CA LYS A 246 2.49 -40.71 2.11
C LYS A 246 1.96 -39.65 1.16
N ILE A 247 2.40 -38.41 1.31
CA ILE A 247 2.07 -37.34 0.36
C ILE A 247 2.84 -37.53 -0.96
N TYR A 248 4.12 -37.90 -0.88
CA TYR A 248 4.91 -38.23 -2.08
C TYR A 248 4.27 -39.36 -2.89
N GLU A 249 3.83 -40.43 -2.22
CA GLU A 249 3.17 -41.58 -2.86
C GLU A 249 1.85 -41.21 -3.57
N ARG A 250 1.06 -40.31 -2.97
CA ARG A 250 -0.13 -39.73 -3.59
C ARG A 250 0.22 -38.97 -4.88
N ILE A 251 1.20 -38.07 -4.82
CA ILE A 251 1.64 -37.30 -6.00
C ILE A 251 2.30 -38.18 -7.05
N GLU A 252 3.06 -39.21 -6.67
CA GLU A 252 3.59 -40.18 -7.63
C GLU A 252 2.48 -40.93 -8.37
N SER A 253 1.41 -41.30 -7.66
CA SER A 253 0.27 -41.98 -8.28
C SER A 253 -0.45 -41.07 -9.27
N LEU A 254 -0.61 -39.78 -8.93
CA LEU A 254 -1.13 -38.79 -9.87
C LEU A 254 -0.18 -38.52 -11.03
N ALA A 255 1.13 -38.46 -10.80
CA ALA A 255 2.10 -38.24 -11.88
C ALA A 255 2.03 -39.36 -12.93
N LYS A 256 1.82 -40.62 -12.51
CA LYS A 256 1.54 -41.74 -13.42
C LYS A 256 0.24 -41.56 -14.19
N LYS A 257 -0.83 -41.06 -13.55
CA LYS A 257 -2.12 -40.76 -14.19
C LYS A 257 -1.95 -39.71 -15.30
N TYR A 258 -1.12 -38.69 -15.08
CA TYR A 258 -0.84 -37.62 -16.05
C TYR A 258 0.38 -37.90 -16.94
N GLU A 259 0.86 -39.15 -16.98
CA GLU A 259 1.99 -39.59 -17.82
C GLU A 259 3.25 -38.71 -17.71
N CYS A 260 3.50 -38.17 -16.51
CA CYS A 260 4.64 -37.30 -16.23
C CYS A 260 5.40 -37.75 -14.97
N THR A 261 6.52 -37.10 -14.69
CA THR A 261 7.29 -37.36 -13.47
C THR A 261 6.78 -36.54 -12.28
N THR A 262 7.01 -36.99 -11.04
CA THR A 262 6.64 -36.24 -9.83
C THR A 262 7.16 -34.79 -9.84
N PRO A 263 8.43 -34.49 -10.23
CA PRO A 263 8.88 -33.11 -10.38
C PRO A 263 8.08 -32.32 -11.41
N GLN A 264 7.74 -32.93 -12.55
CA GLN A 264 6.96 -32.28 -13.60
C GLN A 264 5.55 -31.95 -13.11
N LEU A 265 4.85 -32.88 -12.47
CA LEU A 265 3.50 -32.64 -11.96
C LEU A 265 3.49 -31.52 -10.91
N ALA A 266 4.42 -31.55 -9.96
CA ALA A 266 4.50 -30.53 -8.91
C ALA A 266 4.82 -29.13 -9.48
N LEU A 267 5.72 -29.05 -10.47
CA LEU A 267 6.06 -27.78 -11.11
C LEU A 267 4.95 -27.29 -12.05
N ALA A 268 4.29 -28.19 -12.78
CA ALA A 268 3.15 -27.89 -13.64
C ALA A 268 1.99 -27.29 -12.83
N TRP A 269 1.71 -27.84 -11.64
CA TRP A 269 0.74 -27.28 -10.72
C TRP A 269 1.05 -25.81 -10.38
N VAL A 270 2.32 -25.47 -10.08
CA VAL A 270 2.74 -24.08 -9.79
C VAL A 270 2.61 -23.20 -11.03
N LEU A 271 3.09 -23.66 -12.19
CA LEU A 271 3.05 -22.94 -13.46
C LEU A 271 1.62 -22.52 -13.86
N GLN A 272 0.65 -23.37 -13.54
CA GLN A 272 -0.75 -23.21 -13.92
C GLN A 272 -1.61 -22.50 -12.85
N GLN A 273 -1.01 -22.02 -11.75
CA GLN A 273 -1.74 -21.17 -10.80
C GLN A 273 -2.10 -19.79 -11.36
N GLY A 274 -1.50 -19.38 -12.48
CA GLY A 274 -1.83 -18.13 -13.16
C GLY A 274 -0.80 -17.71 -14.21
N ASN A 275 -1.20 -16.81 -15.10
CA ASN A 275 -0.32 -16.27 -16.14
C ASN A 275 0.79 -15.36 -15.57
N ASP A 276 0.50 -14.75 -14.41
CA ASP A 276 1.34 -13.91 -13.57
C ASP A 276 2.41 -14.67 -12.76
N VAL A 277 2.43 -16.01 -12.82
CA VAL A 277 3.32 -16.86 -12.02
C VAL A 277 4.52 -17.33 -12.83
N VAL A 278 5.74 -17.08 -12.33
CA VAL A 278 7.01 -17.50 -12.98
C VAL A 278 7.93 -18.18 -11.96
N PRO A 279 7.87 -19.51 -11.80
CA PRO A 279 8.71 -20.22 -10.85
C PRO A 279 10.17 -20.27 -11.31
N ILE A 280 11.10 -20.31 -10.34
CA ILE A 280 12.55 -20.30 -10.56
C ILE A 280 13.25 -21.54 -9.96
N PRO A 281 12.88 -22.78 -10.35
CA PRO A 281 13.56 -23.96 -9.84
C PRO A 281 15.05 -23.95 -10.22
N GLY A 282 15.91 -24.14 -9.22
CA GLY A 282 17.35 -24.30 -9.41
C GLY A 282 17.76 -25.77 -9.40
N THR A 283 18.81 -26.11 -10.14
CA THR A 283 19.41 -27.44 -10.09
C THR A 283 20.88 -27.43 -10.53
N THR A 284 21.63 -28.43 -10.08
CA THR A 284 23.02 -28.67 -10.49
C THR A 284 23.15 -29.75 -11.58
N LYS A 285 22.03 -30.34 -12.04
CA LYS A 285 22.03 -31.48 -12.97
C LYS A 285 21.24 -31.15 -14.22
N MET A 286 21.84 -31.33 -15.40
CA MET A 286 21.19 -31.12 -16.71
C MET A 286 19.88 -31.89 -16.84
N LYS A 287 19.88 -33.18 -16.47
CA LYS A 287 18.68 -34.02 -16.52
C LYS A 287 17.51 -33.47 -15.70
N ASN A 288 17.80 -32.87 -14.54
CA ASN A 288 16.75 -32.26 -13.71
C ASN A 288 16.24 -30.96 -14.33
N LEU A 289 17.11 -30.21 -15.02
CA LEU A 289 16.73 -29.01 -15.75
C LEU A 289 15.81 -29.37 -16.92
N ASP A 290 16.14 -30.41 -17.69
CA ASP A 290 15.30 -30.92 -18.77
C ASP A 290 13.94 -31.42 -18.25
N GLN A 291 13.93 -32.08 -17.08
CA GLN A 291 12.68 -32.48 -16.41
C GLN A 291 11.84 -31.26 -16.03
N ASN A 292 12.44 -30.21 -15.47
CA ASN A 292 11.73 -28.98 -15.13
C ASN A 292 11.14 -28.30 -16.38
N ILE A 293 11.87 -28.26 -17.49
CA ILE A 293 11.38 -27.72 -18.77
C ILE A 293 10.22 -28.56 -19.29
N GLY A 294 10.31 -29.88 -19.19
CA GLY A 294 9.23 -30.80 -19.56
C GLY A 294 7.93 -30.60 -18.78
N ALA A 295 7.95 -29.92 -17.63
CA ALA A 295 6.73 -29.57 -16.90
C ALA A 295 5.81 -28.61 -17.68
N LEU A 296 6.35 -27.87 -18.66
CA LEU A 296 5.58 -26.98 -19.53
C LEU A 296 4.68 -27.75 -20.52
N LEU A 297 4.91 -29.05 -20.72
CA LEU A 297 4.09 -29.90 -21.58
C LEU A 297 2.91 -30.54 -20.84
N VAL A 298 2.86 -30.42 -19.51
CA VAL A 298 1.78 -30.99 -18.71
C VAL A 298 0.64 -29.98 -18.67
N GLU A 299 -0.51 -30.33 -19.24
CA GLU A 299 -1.74 -29.54 -19.21
C GLU A 299 -2.67 -30.07 -18.12
N LEU A 300 -3.18 -29.20 -17.25
CA LEU A 300 -4.06 -29.57 -16.13
C LEU A 300 -5.34 -28.73 -16.23
N SER A 301 -6.50 -29.38 -16.19
CA SER A 301 -7.78 -28.69 -16.05
C SER A 301 -7.95 -28.13 -14.63
N GLU A 302 -8.94 -27.27 -14.41
CA GLU A 302 -9.28 -26.77 -13.07
C GLU A 302 -9.60 -27.92 -12.08
N ASN A 303 -10.24 -28.99 -12.56
CA ASN A 303 -10.53 -30.18 -11.77
C ASN A 303 -9.25 -30.95 -11.42
N ASP A 304 -8.29 -31.03 -12.33
CA ASP A 304 -7.01 -31.71 -12.10
C ASP A 304 -6.17 -30.93 -11.08
N LEU A 305 -6.11 -29.60 -11.20
CA LEU A 305 -5.46 -28.73 -10.21
C LEU A 305 -6.07 -28.90 -8.83
N LYS A 306 -7.40 -28.99 -8.73
CA LYS A 306 -8.10 -29.27 -7.48
C LYS A 306 -7.74 -30.64 -6.91
N GLU A 307 -7.80 -31.70 -7.72
CA GLU A 307 -7.42 -33.07 -7.31
C GLU A 307 -5.98 -33.12 -6.77
N ILE A 308 -5.04 -32.50 -7.48
CA ILE A 308 -3.62 -32.45 -7.07
C ILE A 308 -3.45 -31.65 -5.76
N SER A 309 -4.23 -30.58 -5.58
CA SER A 309 -4.22 -29.78 -4.35
C SER A 309 -4.81 -30.53 -3.15
N GLU A 310 -5.86 -31.31 -3.36
CA GLU A 310 -6.50 -32.17 -2.35
C GLU A 310 -5.63 -33.39 -1.99
N ALA A 311 -4.76 -33.82 -2.90
CA ALA A 311 -3.76 -34.85 -2.62
C ALA A 311 -2.65 -34.37 -1.66
N VAL A 312 -2.51 -33.05 -1.46
CA VAL A 312 -1.56 -32.43 -0.52
C VAL A 312 -2.29 -31.44 0.41
N PRO A 313 -3.11 -31.92 1.36
CA PRO A 313 -3.65 -31.06 2.39
C PRO A 313 -2.50 -30.43 3.19
N ILE A 314 -2.53 -29.12 3.41
CA ILE A 314 -1.43 -28.43 4.12
C ILE A 314 -1.29 -28.92 5.57
N ASP A 315 -2.40 -29.29 6.20
CA ASP A 315 -2.43 -29.85 7.56
C ASP A 315 -1.79 -31.25 7.65
N ASP A 316 -1.66 -31.96 6.52
CA ASP A 316 -0.97 -33.26 6.46
C ASP A 316 0.55 -33.12 6.48
N VAL A 317 1.10 -31.94 6.15
CA VAL A 317 2.55 -31.72 6.02
C VAL A 317 3.19 -31.67 7.41
N ALA A 318 3.91 -32.74 7.75
CA ALA A 318 4.56 -32.87 9.05
C ALA A 318 5.87 -32.06 9.12
N GLY A 319 6.02 -31.32 10.23
CA GLY A 319 7.19 -30.52 10.53
C GLY A 319 7.07 -29.06 10.09
N ASP A 320 7.74 -28.18 10.84
CA ASP A 320 7.75 -26.73 10.55
C ASP A 320 8.40 -26.44 9.19
N ARG A 321 7.87 -25.44 8.47
CA ARG A 321 8.45 -24.96 7.20
C ARG A 321 9.79 -24.22 7.41
N HIS A 322 10.14 -23.85 8.63
CA HIS A 322 11.33 -23.10 8.99
C HIS A 322 12.35 -23.93 9.74
N TYR A 323 13.64 -23.65 9.53
CA TYR A 323 14.74 -24.35 10.22
C TYR A 323 14.76 -24.08 11.72
N SER A 324 14.31 -22.89 12.12
CA SER A 324 14.20 -22.46 13.52
C SER A 324 13.25 -21.28 13.64
N GLU A 325 12.75 -21.02 14.87
CA GLU A 325 12.00 -19.80 15.20
C GLU A 325 12.76 -18.53 14.80
N GLY A 326 14.10 -18.54 14.95
CA GLY A 326 14.96 -17.42 14.59
C GLY A 326 14.97 -17.10 13.08
N THR A 327 14.66 -18.07 12.22
CA THR A 327 14.51 -17.84 10.77
C THR A 327 13.08 -17.49 10.36
N ALA A 328 12.08 -17.88 11.14
CA ALA A 328 10.66 -17.61 10.87
C ALA A 328 10.34 -16.10 10.85
N LYS A 329 11.03 -15.30 11.68
CA LYS A 329 10.86 -13.84 11.76
C LYS A 329 11.21 -13.07 10.48
N PHE A 330 11.92 -13.70 9.53
CA PHE A 330 12.29 -13.06 8.26
C PHE A 330 11.28 -13.31 7.15
N THR A 331 10.17 -13.98 7.46
CA THR A 331 9.14 -14.33 6.48
C THR A 331 8.13 -13.23 6.30
N TRP A 332 7.35 -13.30 5.23
CA TRP A 332 6.29 -12.35 4.91
C TRP A 332 5.35 -12.05 6.08
N LYS A 333 5.06 -13.02 6.96
CA LYS A 333 4.16 -12.86 8.11
C LYS A 333 4.62 -11.81 9.13
N PHE A 334 5.93 -11.60 9.24
CA PHE A 334 6.53 -10.68 10.22
C PHE A 334 7.26 -9.51 9.56
N ALA A 335 7.19 -9.42 8.23
CA ALA A 335 7.91 -8.45 7.42
C ALA A 335 7.17 -7.11 7.30
N ASN A 336 6.55 -6.63 8.38
CA ASN A 336 6.00 -5.27 8.47
C ASN A 336 7.13 -4.28 8.78
N THR A 337 7.06 -3.09 8.20
CA THR A 337 8.02 -2.00 8.49
C THR A 337 7.39 -0.94 9.37
N PRO A 338 8.17 -0.16 10.15
CA PRO A 338 7.64 0.95 10.91
C PRO A 338 6.93 1.93 9.95
N PRO A 339 5.86 2.60 10.38
CA PRO A 339 5.25 3.64 9.57
C PRO A 339 6.28 4.72 9.27
N ASN A 340 6.18 5.35 8.10
CA ASN A 340 7.01 6.51 7.78
C ASN A 340 6.76 7.63 8.82
N ASP A 341 7.74 8.51 9.05
CA ASP A 341 7.68 9.66 9.99
C ASP A 341 6.54 10.66 9.65
N SER A 342 5.77 10.38 8.59
CA SER A 342 4.58 11.09 8.14
C SER A 342 3.28 10.67 8.85
N SER A 343 3.35 9.87 9.91
CA SER A 343 2.16 9.54 10.71
C SER A 343 1.54 10.81 11.34
N VAL A 344 0.21 10.86 11.36
CA VAL A 344 -0.57 11.93 12.00
C VAL A 344 -1.23 11.39 13.27
N SER A 345 -1.59 12.27 14.20
CA SER A 345 -2.48 11.93 15.30
C SER A 345 -3.82 11.39 14.78
N LYS A 346 -4.35 10.31 15.38
CA LYS A 346 -5.62 9.66 14.95
C LYS A 346 -6.83 10.59 14.98
N LEU A 347 -6.73 11.68 15.75
CA LEU A 347 -7.64 12.81 15.72
C LEU A 347 -6.85 14.06 15.30
N GLY A 348 -7.31 14.78 14.28
CA GLY A 348 -6.77 16.08 13.90
C GLY A 348 -7.60 17.24 14.46
N PHE A 349 -7.14 18.47 14.25
CA PHE A 349 -7.83 19.68 14.70
C PHE A 349 -8.12 20.64 13.55
N GLY A 350 -9.41 20.89 13.31
CA GLY A 350 -9.88 21.86 12.31
C GLY A 350 -9.86 23.29 12.85
N CYS A 351 -9.01 24.15 12.28
CA CYS A 351 -8.76 25.50 12.79
C CYS A 351 -9.80 26.54 12.36
N MET A 352 -10.67 26.22 11.39
CA MET A 352 -11.62 27.16 10.76
C MET A 352 -12.43 27.99 11.77
N GLY A 353 -12.93 27.36 12.83
CA GLY A 353 -13.78 28.02 13.83
C GLY A 353 -13.06 29.08 14.67
N LEU A 354 -11.72 29.05 14.74
CA LEU A 354 -10.93 29.99 15.55
C LEU A 354 -11.00 31.43 15.02
N THR A 355 -11.21 31.61 13.71
CA THR A 355 -11.30 32.92 13.05
C THR A 355 -12.70 33.21 12.51
N GLY A 356 -13.71 32.55 13.06
CA GLY A 356 -15.11 32.77 12.72
C GLY A 356 -15.56 31.99 11.49
N ALA A 357 -16.66 31.24 11.63
CA ALA A 357 -17.31 30.51 10.54
C ALA A 357 -18.78 30.22 10.88
N TYR A 358 -19.01 29.52 11.99
CA TYR A 358 -20.35 29.28 12.53
C TYR A 358 -20.74 30.27 13.63
N ASN A 359 -19.74 30.86 14.29
CA ASN A 359 -19.88 31.84 15.36
C ASN A 359 -18.78 32.90 15.19
N ASP A 360 -18.79 33.93 16.03
CA ASP A 360 -17.76 34.97 16.07
C ASP A 360 -16.34 34.39 16.28
N PRO A 361 -15.31 35.06 15.73
CA PRO A 361 -13.92 34.67 15.95
C PRO A 361 -13.52 34.76 17.43
N LEU A 362 -12.59 33.91 17.85
CA LEU A 362 -11.97 34.04 19.17
C LEU A 362 -10.96 35.20 19.18
N PRO A 363 -10.74 35.83 20.35
CA PRO A 363 -9.55 36.63 20.57
C PRO A 363 -8.28 35.81 20.28
N GLU A 364 -7.31 36.43 19.62
CA GLU A 364 -6.11 35.74 19.10
C GLU A 364 -5.39 34.89 20.15
N GLN A 365 -5.20 35.40 21.37
CA GLN A 365 -4.49 34.68 22.43
C GLN A 365 -5.26 33.46 22.95
N GLU A 366 -6.60 33.53 22.97
CA GLU A 366 -7.43 32.39 23.33
C GLU A 366 -7.36 31.31 22.25
N ALA A 367 -7.39 31.71 20.99
CA ALA A 367 -7.25 30.79 19.86
C ALA A 367 -5.88 30.09 19.84
N ILE A 368 -4.79 30.83 20.09
CA ILE A 368 -3.44 30.27 20.26
C ILE A 368 -3.43 29.27 21.43
N SER A 369 -4.11 29.59 22.54
CA SER A 369 -4.18 28.69 23.70
C SER A 369 -4.91 27.38 23.38
N VAL A 370 -5.97 27.42 22.57
CA VAL A 370 -6.65 26.20 22.08
C VAL A 370 -5.72 25.33 21.23
N ILE A 371 -4.97 25.94 20.31
CA ILE A 371 -4.00 25.21 19.45
C ILE A 371 -2.90 24.56 20.29
N LYS A 372 -2.33 25.30 21.25
CA LYS A 372 -1.29 24.78 22.15
C LYS A 372 -1.83 23.63 23.01
N HIS A 373 -3.05 23.78 23.53
CA HIS A 373 -3.70 22.72 24.30
C HIS A 373 -3.91 21.46 23.46
N ALA A 374 -4.39 21.59 22.21
CA ALA A 374 -4.52 20.47 21.29
C ALA A 374 -3.19 19.72 21.11
N PHE A 375 -2.10 20.46 20.89
CA PHE A 375 -0.77 19.87 20.77
C PHE A 375 -0.30 19.19 22.06
N THR A 376 -0.49 19.82 23.23
CA THR A 376 -0.14 19.22 24.53
C THR A 376 -0.91 17.93 24.81
N GLN A 377 -2.14 17.79 24.30
CA GLN A 377 -2.92 16.56 24.41
C GLN A 377 -2.58 15.50 23.32
N GLY A 378 -1.56 15.74 22.50
CA GLY A 378 -1.06 14.78 21.51
C GLY A 378 -1.65 14.91 20.11
N ILE A 379 -2.42 15.97 19.83
CA ILE A 379 -2.86 16.27 18.45
C ILE A 379 -1.71 16.93 17.69
N THR A 380 -1.26 16.31 16.62
CA THR A 380 -0.16 16.81 15.78
C THR A 380 -0.62 17.26 14.39
N PHE A 381 -1.84 16.87 13.98
CA PHE A 381 -2.40 17.20 12.68
C PHE A 381 -3.36 18.40 12.75
N PHE A 382 -2.93 19.52 12.17
CA PHE A 382 -3.69 20.78 12.19
C PHE A 382 -4.14 21.17 10.78
N ASP A 383 -5.44 21.34 10.60
CA ASP A 383 -6.07 21.66 9.33
C ASP A 383 -6.51 23.13 9.28
N THR A 384 -6.03 23.87 8.27
CA THR A 384 -6.45 25.25 7.94
C THR A 384 -6.72 25.38 6.43
N ALA A 385 -6.94 26.60 5.93
CA ALA A 385 -7.05 26.91 4.50
C ALA A 385 -6.78 28.40 4.28
N ASP A 386 -6.30 28.76 3.08
CA ASP A 386 -6.10 30.16 2.68
C ASP A 386 -7.37 31.00 2.84
N VAL A 387 -8.53 30.41 2.58
CA VAL A 387 -9.83 31.06 2.59
C VAL A 387 -10.42 31.30 3.99
N TYR A 388 -9.84 30.72 5.04
CA TYR A 388 -10.40 30.79 6.39
C TYR A 388 -10.10 32.12 7.09
N GLY A 389 -11.16 32.73 7.62
CA GLY A 389 -11.12 34.05 8.26
C GLY A 389 -10.94 35.21 7.28
N SER A 390 -11.32 36.41 7.70
CA SER A 390 -11.14 37.62 6.89
C SER A 390 -9.67 37.86 6.58
N ASN A 391 -9.34 38.12 5.31
CA ASN A 391 -7.96 38.37 4.85
C ASN A 391 -6.95 37.28 5.25
N HIS A 392 -7.34 36.01 5.12
CA HIS A 392 -6.48 34.85 5.43
C HIS A 392 -6.07 34.76 6.91
N ALA A 393 -6.89 35.31 7.82
CA ALA A 393 -6.55 35.41 9.24
C ALA A 393 -6.23 34.06 9.90
N ASN A 394 -6.77 32.94 9.42
CA ASN A 394 -6.56 31.64 10.06
C ASN A 394 -5.13 31.11 9.88
N GLU A 395 -4.55 31.22 8.67
CA GLU A 395 -3.14 30.87 8.45
C GLU A 395 -2.21 31.78 9.24
N LEU A 396 -2.50 33.09 9.30
CA LEU A 396 -1.71 34.05 10.08
C LEU A 396 -1.78 33.77 11.60
N LEU A 397 -2.93 33.37 12.11
CA LEU A 397 -3.11 32.93 13.50
C LEU A 397 -2.29 31.66 13.76
N LEU A 398 -2.36 30.68 12.86
CA LEU A 398 -1.65 29.41 13.02
C LEU A 398 -0.14 29.62 12.99
N ALA A 399 0.39 30.52 12.14
CA ALA A 399 1.79 30.93 12.14
C ALA A 399 2.27 31.38 13.53
N LYS A 400 1.48 32.22 14.21
CA LYS A 400 1.80 32.71 15.56
C LYS A 400 1.80 31.60 16.61
N ALA A 401 0.91 30.61 16.48
CA ALA A 401 0.88 29.45 17.36
C ALA A 401 2.06 28.50 17.10
N LEU A 402 2.38 28.22 15.83
CA LEU A 402 3.46 27.32 15.43
C LEU A 402 4.84 27.83 15.86
N LYS A 403 5.06 29.15 15.94
CA LYS A 403 6.29 29.72 16.53
C LYS A 403 6.51 29.35 18.00
N GLN A 404 5.47 28.89 18.69
CA GLN A 404 5.53 28.49 20.09
C GLN A 404 5.50 26.96 20.28
N LEU A 405 5.57 26.20 19.18
CA LEU A 405 5.47 24.74 19.16
C LEU A 405 6.62 24.14 18.32
N PRO A 406 7.01 22.87 18.56
CA PRO A 406 8.02 22.20 17.74
C PRO A 406 7.45 21.86 16.35
N ARG A 407 7.73 22.70 15.36
CA ARG A 407 7.22 22.59 13.98
C ARG A 407 7.49 21.23 13.33
N ASP A 408 8.62 20.60 13.65
CA ASP A 408 9.03 19.29 13.17
C ASP A 408 8.10 18.15 13.63
N LYS A 409 7.37 18.35 14.73
CA LYS A 409 6.41 17.38 15.29
C LYS A 409 4.96 17.64 14.86
N ILE A 410 4.73 18.63 14.00
CA ILE A 410 3.39 19.03 13.56
C ILE A 410 3.23 18.71 12.09
N GLN A 411 2.14 18.04 11.74
CA GLN A 411 1.70 17.89 10.35
C GLN A 411 0.72 19.00 10.04
N LEU A 412 1.18 19.98 9.25
CA LEU A 412 0.41 21.16 8.88
C LEU A 412 -0.31 20.93 7.55
N ALA A 413 -1.64 20.96 7.58
CA ALA A 413 -2.49 20.93 6.40
C ALA A 413 -3.05 22.31 6.07
N THR A 414 -2.89 22.75 4.83
CA THR A 414 -3.61 23.93 4.30
C THR A 414 -4.09 23.68 2.87
N LYS A 415 -4.87 24.61 2.31
CA LYS A 415 -5.61 24.41 1.05
C LYS A 415 -5.61 25.65 0.18
N PHE A 416 -5.82 25.44 -1.11
CA PHE A 416 -6.03 26.49 -2.11
C PHE A 416 -7.24 26.21 -3.01
N GLY A 417 -7.57 27.15 -3.87
CA GLY A 417 -8.44 26.92 -5.02
C GLY A 417 -9.76 27.68 -4.96
N ILE A 418 -10.19 28.16 -3.80
CA ILE A 418 -11.33 29.09 -3.71
C ILE A 418 -10.81 30.51 -3.87
N SER A 419 -11.03 31.10 -5.04
CA SER A 419 -10.51 32.44 -5.39
C SER A 419 -11.45 33.59 -5.01
N LYS A 420 -12.75 33.30 -4.87
CA LYS A 420 -13.76 34.24 -4.37
C LYS A 420 -14.75 33.51 -3.49
N THR A 421 -15.19 34.18 -2.42
CA THR A 421 -15.96 33.57 -1.33
C THR A 421 -17.37 34.12 -1.17
N THR A 422 -17.74 35.16 -1.91
CA THR A 422 -19.09 35.72 -1.83
C THR A 422 -20.11 34.70 -2.32
N PHE A 423 -21.24 34.62 -1.63
CA PHE A 423 -22.28 33.61 -1.86
C PHE A 423 -22.80 33.62 -3.31
N SER A 424 -22.82 34.80 -3.95
CA SER A 424 -23.27 34.99 -5.34
C SER A 424 -22.17 34.84 -6.41
N ASP A 425 -20.88 34.79 -6.04
CA ASP A 425 -19.74 34.80 -7.00
C ASP A 425 -18.60 33.89 -6.53
N ARG A 426 -18.94 32.71 -5.97
CA ARG A 426 -17.92 31.72 -5.57
C ARG A 426 -17.21 31.19 -6.81
N GLN A 427 -15.91 31.46 -6.93
CA GLN A 427 -15.08 31.06 -8.06
C GLN A 427 -13.98 30.10 -7.63
N ILE A 428 -13.85 28.98 -8.35
CA ILE A 428 -12.83 27.97 -8.11
C ILE A 428 -11.76 28.09 -9.20
N LYS A 429 -10.47 27.97 -8.83
CA LYS A 429 -9.32 28.04 -9.73
C LYS A 429 -8.32 26.94 -9.42
N GLY A 430 -8.05 26.09 -10.39
CA GLY A 430 -7.09 24.98 -10.35
C GLY A 430 -5.93 25.14 -11.33
N THR A 431 -5.85 26.25 -12.06
CA THR A 431 -4.76 26.51 -13.02
C THR A 431 -3.38 26.45 -12.33
N PRO A 432 -2.34 25.90 -12.98
CA PRO A 432 -0.98 25.80 -12.43
C PRO A 432 -0.46 27.09 -11.78
N ASP A 433 -0.56 28.24 -12.47
CA ASP A 433 -0.07 29.52 -11.94
C ASP A 433 -0.77 29.92 -10.64
N TYR A 434 -2.07 29.63 -10.52
CA TYR A 434 -2.84 29.92 -9.32
C TYR A 434 -2.42 28.99 -8.17
N VAL A 435 -2.28 27.69 -8.43
CA VAL A 435 -1.77 26.69 -7.47
C VAL A 435 -0.44 27.16 -6.87
N ARG A 436 0.51 27.51 -7.75
CA ARG A 436 1.82 28.02 -7.37
C ARG A 436 1.72 29.26 -6.50
N SER A 437 1.00 30.28 -6.97
CA SER A 437 0.87 31.55 -6.26
C SER A 437 0.24 31.40 -4.87
N CYS A 438 -0.77 30.53 -4.73
CA CYS A 438 -1.39 30.21 -3.45
C CYS A 438 -0.40 29.51 -2.52
N CYS A 439 0.42 28.58 -3.04
CA CYS A 439 1.38 27.85 -2.23
C CYS A 439 2.44 28.79 -1.64
N GLU A 440 3.05 29.64 -2.47
CA GLU A 440 4.02 30.64 -1.99
C GLU A 440 3.40 31.60 -0.96
N ALA A 441 2.14 32.01 -1.19
CA ALA A 441 1.44 32.91 -0.28
C ALA A 441 1.13 32.23 1.05
N SER A 442 0.69 30.98 1.05
CA SER A 442 0.46 30.18 2.27
C SER A 442 1.76 29.96 3.04
N LEU A 443 2.85 29.57 2.38
CA LEU A 443 4.18 29.43 3.03
C LEU A 443 4.60 30.72 3.73
N LYS A 444 4.41 31.87 3.06
CA LYS A 444 4.70 33.19 3.64
C LYS A 444 3.79 33.54 4.81
N ARG A 445 2.48 33.30 4.72
CA ARG A 445 1.53 33.61 5.80
C ARG A 445 1.73 32.72 7.02
N LEU A 446 2.00 31.44 6.79
CA LEU A 446 2.28 30.43 7.83
C LEU A 446 3.70 30.58 8.43
N ASP A 447 4.58 31.31 7.74
CA ASP A 447 5.99 31.50 8.10
C ASP A 447 6.74 30.16 8.26
N VAL A 448 6.60 29.29 7.26
CA VAL A 448 7.21 27.95 7.20
C VAL A 448 7.91 27.71 5.87
N GLN A 449 8.91 26.84 5.86
CA GLN A 449 9.65 26.46 4.65
C GLN A 449 8.95 25.40 3.81
N TYR A 450 8.06 24.60 4.44
CA TYR A 450 7.28 23.57 3.78
C TYR A 450 5.90 23.41 4.43
N ILE A 451 4.95 22.94 3.63
CA ILE A 451 3.62 22.46 4.04
C ILE A 451 3.65 20.93 4.05
N ASP A 452 3.16 20.28 5.10
CA ASP A 452 3.13 18.82 5.12
C ASP A 452 2.08 18.28 4.13
N LEU A 453 0.85 18.79 4.18
CA LEU A 453 -0.24 18.34 3.30
C LEU A 453 -0.97 19.52 2.65
N TYR A 454 -0.95 19.59 1.33
CA TYR A 454 -1.55 20.69 0.58
C TYR A 454 -2.72 20.22 -0.27
N TYR A 455 -3.91 20.77 -0.02
CA TYR A 455 -5.13 20.36 -0.69
C TYR A 455 -5.56 21.31 -1.81
N GLN A 456 -6.06 20.76 -2.91
CA GLN A 456 -7.08 21.47 -3.68
C GLN A 456 -8.40 21.45 -2.89
N HIS A 457 -8.83 22.61 -2.40
CA HIS A 457 -9.98 22.76 -1.50
C HIS A 457 -11.32 22.48 -2.19
N ARG A 458 -11.45 22.87 -3.46
CA ARG A 458 -12.57 22.52 -4.33
C ARG A 458 -12.03 22.29 -5.73
N VAL A 459 -12.57 21.29 -6.41
CA VAL A 459 -12.16 20.95 -7.77
C VAL A 459 -12.59 22.05 -8.73
N ASP A 460 -11.66 22.53 -9.54
CA ASP A 460 -11.95 23.42 -10.67
C ASP A 460 -12.45 22.57 -11.84
N THR A 461 -13.74 22.63 -12.13
CA THR A 461 -14.37 21.84 -13.18
C THR A 461 -14.12 22.39 -14.59
N SER A 462 -13.34 23.48 -14.72
CA SER A 462 -12.93 24.05 -16.01
C SER A 462 -11.52 23.65 -16.44
N VAL A 463 -10.75 23.02 -15.55
CA VAL A 463 -9.33 22.65 -15.78
C VAL A 463 -9.18 21.13 -15.65
N PRO A 464 -8.54 20.42 -16.59
CA PRO A 464 -8.19 19.01 -16.42
C PRO A 464 -7.38 18.82 -15.14
N ILE A 465 -7.79 17.88 -14.29
CA ILE A 465 -7.14 17.66 -12.99
C ILE A 465 -5.64 17.38 -13.11
N GLU A 466 -5.21 16.78 -14.22
CA GLU A 466 -3.81 16.47 -14.52
C GLU A 466 -2.93 17.73 -14.57
N GLN A 467 -3.46 18.87 -15.02
CA GLN A 467 -2.72 20.13 -15.02
C GLN A 467 -2.51 20.66 -13.60
N THR A 468 -3.56 20.62 -12.77
CA THR A 468 -3.49 21.00 -11.35
C THR A 468 -2.46 20.13 -10.63
N MET A 469 -2.55 18.80 -10.83
CA MET A 469 -1.66 17.81 -10.23
C MET A 469 -0.23 17.89 -10.73
N GLY A 470 -0.03 18.25 -12.01
CA GLY A 470 1.30 18.47 -12.56
C GLY A 470 2.04 19.58 -11.83
N GLU A 471 1.36 20.66 -11.44
CA GLU A 471 1.99 21.73 -10.66
C GLU A 471 2.20 21.36 -9.19
N LEU A 472 1.25 20.66 -8.57
CA LEU A 472 1.41 20.15 -7.21
C LEU A 472 2.58 19.15 -7.12
N LYS A 473 2.78 18.31 -8.13
CA LYS A 473 3.93 17.41 -8.23
C LYS A 473 5.25 18.18 -8.23
N LYS A 474 5.38 19.28 -8.99
CA LYS A 474 6.59 20.13 -8.97
C LYS A 474 6.82 20.73 -7.58
N LEU A 475 5.76 21.20 -6.91
CA LEU A 475 5.86 21.71 -5.54
C LEU A 475 6.38 20.65 -4.55
N VAL A 476 6.04 19.38 -4.77
CA VAL A 476 6.59 18.25 -4.01
C VAL A 476 8.06 18.01 -4.32
N GLU A 477 8.43 17.99 -5.60
CA GLU A 477 9.82 17.82 -6.04
C GLU A 477 10.74 18.94 -5.53
N GLU A 478 10.22 20.16 -5.41
CA GLU A 478 10.91 21.32 -4.83
C GLU A 478 10.97 21.31 -3.29
N GLY A 479 10.29 20.37 -2.62
CA GLY A 479 10.23 20.27 -1.17
C GLY A 479 9.35 21.34 -0.48
N LYS A 480 8.56 22.11 -1.24
CA LYS A 480 7.63 23.12 -0.70
C LYS A 480 6.38 22.49 -0.08
N VAL A 481 5.99 21.34 -0.63
CA VAL A 481 4.88 20.52 -0.14
C VAL A 481 5.41 19.10 0.05
N LYS A 482 5.03 18.38 1.10
CA LYS A 482 5.40 16.95 1.23
C LYS A 482 4.37 16.02 0.60
N TYR A 483 3.08 16.33 0.81
CA TYR A 483 1.96 15.48 0.43
C TYR A 483 0.84 16.27 -0.23
N ILE A 484 0.12 15.62 -1.15
CA ILE A 484 -1.00 16.22 -1.88
C ILE A 484 -2.32 15.63 -1.38
N GLY A 485 -3.31 16.49 -1.18
CA GLY A 485 -4.67 16.10 -0.88
C GLY A 485 -5.70 16.68 -1.85
N LEU A 486 -6.88 16.09 -1.88
CA LEU A 486 -8.05 16.64 -2.56
C LEU A 486 -9.17 16.83 -1.55
N SER A 487 -10.03 17.83 -1.77
CA SER A 487 -11.25 17.97 -1.01
C SER A 487 -12.45 18.05 -1.94
N GLU A 488 -13.48 17.27 -1.60
CA GLU A 488 -14.74 17.25 -2.33
C GLU A 488 -14.57 16.95 -3.82
N ALA A 489 -13.72 15.97 -4.12
CA ALA A 489 -13.45 15.46 -5.46
C ALA A 489 -14.28 14.21 -5.78
N SER A 490 -14.69 14.08 -7.04
CA SER A 490 -15.41 12.90 -7.54
C SER A 490 -14.49 11.68 -7.69
N PRO A 491 -15.04 10.46 -7.81
CA PRO A 491 -14.26 9.26 -8.11
C PRO A 491 -13.38 9.38 -9.36
N ASP A 492 -13.91 9.95 -10.46
CA ASP A 492 -13.15 10.18 -11.70
C ASP A 492 -11.94 11.09 -11.45
N THR A 493 -12.17 12.24 -10.81
CA THR A 493 -11.12 13.20 -10.50
C THR A 493 -10.07 12.60 -9.57
N ILE A 494 -10.47 11.81 -8.57
CA ILE A 494 -9.53 11.12 -7.65
C ILE A 494 -8.64 10.15 -8.43
N ARG A 495 -9.22 9.25 -9.26
CA ARG A 495 -8.45 8.27 -10.05
C ARG A 495 -7.44 8.96 -10.96
N ARG A 496 -7.88 9.97 -11.70
CA ARG A 496 -7.05 10.71 -12.65
C ARG A 496 -5.97 11.53 -11.97
N ALA A 497 -6.27 12.14 -10.82
CA ALA A 497 -5.27 12.86 -10.04
C ALA A 497 -4.18 11.91 -9.51
N HIS A 498 -4.60 10.78 -8.93
CA HIS A 498 -3.71 9.79 -8.33
C HIS A 498 -2.75 9.17 -9.36
N ALA A 499 -3.19 9.03 -10.62
CA ALA A 499 -2.34 8.56 -11.71
C ALA A 499 -1.19 9.54 -12.06
N VAL A 500 -1.33 10.84 -11.79
CA VAL A 500 -0.28 11.84 -12.04
C VAL A 500 0.72 11.92 -10.88
N HIS A 501 0.21 11.93 -9.64
CA HIS A 501 0.99 11.85 -8.42
C HIS A 501 0.14 11.26 -7.30
N PRO A 502 0.69 10.42 -6.40
CA PRO A 502 -0.07 9.80 -5.33
C PRO A 502 -0.82 10.82 -4.46
N ILE A 503 -2.14 10.67 -4.37
CA ILE A 503 -2.97 11.43 -3.43
C ILE A 503 -2.83 10.81 -2.04
N THR A 504 -2.42 11.60 -1.07
CA THR A 504 -2.23 11.14 0.31
C THR A 504 -3.55 11.12 1.09
N ALA A 505 -4.41 12.12 0.87
CA ALA A 505 -5.67 12.20 1.60
C ALA A 505 -6.80 12.84 0.79
N VAL A 506 -8.02 12.37 1.02
CA VAL A 506 -9.25 13.01 0.53
C VAL A 506 -10.07 13.52 1.73
N GLN A 507 -10.37 14.82 1.73
CA GLN A 507 -11.15 15.49 2.78
C GLN A 507 -12.62 15.71 2.34
N LEU A 508 -13.56 15.08 3.04
CA LEU A 508 -15.00 15.06 2.73
C LEU A 508 -15.86 15.18 4.01
N GLU A 509 -17.12 15.60 3.87
CA GLU A 509 -18.06 15.56 5.00
C GLU A 509 -18.47 14.10 5.25
N TRP A 510 -18.17 13.59 6.43
CA TRP A 510 -18.61 12.26 6.83
C TRP A 510 -18.92 12.22 8.32
N SER A 511 -20.14 11.79 8.63
CA SER A 511 -20.66 11.66 10.00
C SER A 511 -21.85 10.71 9.99
N LEU A 512 -22.40 10.37 11.15
CA LEU A 512 -23.70 9.69 11.23
C LEU A 512 -24.81 10.40 10.42
N TRP A 513 -24.71 11.72 10.26
CA TRP A 513 -25.70 12.59 9.61
C TRP A 513 -25.55 12.72 8.08
N THR A 514 -24.41 12.28 7.55
CA THR A 514 -24.02 12.48 6.16
C THR A 514 -23.09 11.33 5.75
N ARG A 515 -23.61 10.39 4.96
CA ARG A 515 -22.93 9.14 4.57
C ARG A 515 -22.95 8.86 3.06
N ASP A 516 -23.25 9.87 2.24
CA ASP A 516 -23.39 9.72 0.78
C ASP A 516 -22.10 9.32 0.05
N ILE A 517 -20.96 9.34 0.73
CA ILE A 517 -19.65 8.97 0.17
C ILE A 517 -19.31 7.47 0.34
N GLU A 518 -20.09 6.72 1.13
CA GLU A 518 -19.79 5.33 1.52
C GLU A 518 -19.85 4.35 0.34
N ASP A 519 -20.64 4.63 -0.69
CA ASP A 519 -20.84 3.73 -1.82
C ASP A 519 -19.72 3.80 -2.87
N GLU A 520 -19.13 4.98 -3.08
CA GLU A 520 -18.21 5.20 -4.20
C GLU A 520 -16.84 5.72 -3.75
N VAL A 521 -16.80 6.77 -2.93
CA VAL A 521 -15.55 7.47 -2.63
C VAL A 521 -14.74 6.72 -1.57
N ILE A 522 -15.39 6.17 -0.54
CA ILE A 522 -14.70 5.41 0.51
C ILE A 522 -14.05 4.13 -0.05
N PRO A 523 -14.74 3.27 -0.84
CA PRO A 523 -14.12 2.12 -1.47
C PRO A 523 -12.97 2.51 -2.40
N LEU A 524 -13.13 3.58 -3.19
CA LEU A 524 -12.07 4.07 -4.06
C LEU A 524 -10.82 4.51 -3.29
N CYS A 525 -10.99 5.29 -2.22
CA CYS A 525 -9.87 5.71 -1.40
C CYS A 525 -9.11 4.49 -0.85
N ARG A 526 -9.81 3.44 -0.42
CA ARG A 526 -9.19 2.20 0.07
C ARG A 526 -8.49 1.42 -1.03
N GLU A 527 -9.11 1.29 -2.21
CA GLU A 527 -8.53 0.68 -3.41
C GLU A 527 -7.19 1.32 -3.77
N LEU A 528 -7.11 2.66 -3.68
CA LEU A 528 -5.92 3.43 -4.04
C LEU A 528 -4.97 3.71 -2.86
N GLY A 529 -5.25 3.19 -1.66
CA GLY A 529 -4.43 3.43 -0.47
C GLY A 529 -4.40 4.89 0.03
N ILE A 530 -5.49 5.64 -0.20
CA ILE A 530 -5.65 7.06 0.13
C ILE A 530 -6.30 7.22 1.52
N GLY A 531 -5.73 8.08 2.37
CA GLY A 531 -6.31 8.41 3.68
C GLY A 531 -7.61 9.23 3.58
N ILE A 532 -8.51 9.07 4.54
CA ILE A 532 -9.81 9.75 4.56
C ILE A 532 -9.83 10.75 5.71
N VAL A 533 -10.13 12.01 5.43
CA VAL A 533 -10.17 13.10 6.43
C VAL A 533 -11.59 13.64 6.56
N PRO A 534 -12.42 13.11 7.47
CA PRO A 534 -13.77 13.61 7.71
C PRO A 534 -13.77 15.02 8.29
N TYR A 535 -14.44 15.96 7.61
CA TYR A 535 -14.82 17.24 8.21
C TYR A 535 -16.28 17.22 8.69
N SER A 536 -16.61 18.11 9.63
CA SER A 536 -17.90 18.13 10.33
C SER A 536 -18.34 16.76 10.90
N PRO A 537 -17.46 15.97 11.56
CA PRO A 537 -17.81 14.63 12.03
C PRO A 537 -18.93 14.63 13.09
N LEU A 538 -19.20 15.78 13.71
CA LEU A 538 -20.30 16.00 14.66
C LEU A 538 -21.58 16.55 14.01
N GLY A 539 -21.76 16.39 12.70
CA GLY A 539 -22.95 16.86 11.98
C GLY A 539 -23.15 18.36 12.08
N ARG A 540 -22.08 19.14 11.88
CA ARG A 540 -22.08 20.63 12.00
C ARG A 540 -22.54 21.14 13.38
N GLY A 541 -22.33 20.35 14.43
CA GLY A 541 -22.68 20.69 15.80
C GLY A 541 -23.97 20.04 16.29
N PHE A 542 -24.70 19.32 15.42
CA PHE A 542 -25.92 18.60 15.77
C PHE A 542 -25.70 17.61 16.92
N PHE A 543 -24.67 16.76 16.83
CA PHE A 543 -24.33 15.82 17.91
C PHE A 543 -23.61 16.46 19.09
N GLY A 544 -23.30 17.76 19.03
CA GLY A 544 -22.87 18.55 20.19
C GLY A 544 -24.03 18.92 21.14
N GLY A 545 -25.28 18.66 20.73
CA GLY A 545 -26.49 18.72 21.58
C GLY A 545 -27.04 20.11 21.84
N LYS A 546 -26.19 21.12 22.04
CA LYS A 546 -26.65 22.46 22.44
C LYS A 546 -27.66 23.08 21.46
N GLY A 547 -27.40 23.02 20.15
CA GLY A 547 -28.30 23.58 19.13
C GLY A 547 -29.55 22.73 18.83
N VAL A 548 -29.68 21.56 19.46
CA VAL A 548 -30.83 20.65 19.32
C VAL A 548 -31.72 20.70 20.57
N VAL A 549 -31.10 20.77 21.75
CA VAL A 549 -31.78 20.84 23.05
C VAL A 549 -32.21 22.27 23.39
N GLU A 550 -31.43 23.26 22.95
CA GLU A 550 -31.75 24.69 23.04
C GLU A 550 -32.04 25.26 21.65
N THR A 551 -32.08 26.59 21.52
CA THR A 551 -32.22 27.28 20.24
C THR A 551 -30.84 27.54 19.63
N VAL A 552 -30.69 27.34 18.32
CA VAL A 552 -29.51 27.80 17.57
C VAL A 552 -29.39 29.33 17.72
N PRO A 553 -28.23 29.87 18.15
CA PRO A 553 -28.06 31.32 18.27
C PRO A 553 -28.35 32.02 16.94
N SER A 554 -29.09 33.15 16.98
CA SER A 554 -29.43 33.92 15.78
C SER A 554 -28.21 34.45 15.03
N VAL A 555 -27.11 34.69 15.74
CA VAL A 555 -25.81 35.09 15.18
C VAL A 555 -25.10 33.94 14.45
N SER A 556 -25.55 32.70 14.62
CA SER A 556 -24.93 31.54 13.97
C SER A 556 -25.41 31.38 12.54
N THR A 557 -24.48 31.11 11.62
CA THR A 557 -24.78 30.77 10.23
C THR A 557 -25.53 29.43 10.09
N LEU A 558 -25.57 28.59 11.13
CA LEU A 558 -26.38 27.37 11.15
C LEU A 558 -27.89 27.64 11.15
N SER A 559 -28.32 28.83 11.59
CA SER A 559 -29.74 29.22 11.57
C SER A 559 -30.35 29.22 10.17
N GLY A 560 -29.53 29.40 9.12
CA GLY A 560 -29.95 29.33 7.71
C GLY A 560 -29.80 27.94 7.08
N HIS A 561 -29.30 26.94 7.80
CA HIS A 561 -29.06 25.60 7.23
C HIS A 561 -30.38 24.82 7.13
N PRO A 562 -30.71 24.15 6.01
CA PRO A 562 -31.99 23.46 5.83
C PRO A 562 -32.33 22.44 6.93
N ARG A 563 -31.34 21.64 7.37
CA ARG A 563 -31.48 20.68 8.48
C ARG A 563 -31.76 21.30 9.87
N TYR A 564 -31.53 22.60 10.02
CA TYR A 564 -31.80 23.36 11.26
C TYR A 564 -33.05 24.24 11.18
N GLN A 565 -33.76 24.25 10.04
CA GLN A 565 -35.04 24.96 9.90
C GLN A 565 -36.12 24.31 10.76
N ALA A 566 -37.10 25.09 11.23
CA ALA A 566 -38.05 24.73 12.28
C ALA A 566 -38.62 23.28 12.19
N GLU A 567 -39.30 22.92 11.10
CA GLU A 567 -39.88 21.57 10.97
C GLU A 567 -38.83 20.47 10.83
N ASN A 568 -37.67 20.78 10.23
CA ASN A 568 -36.60 19.82 10.02
C ASN A 568 -35.86 19.53 11.33
N ILE A 569 -35.54 20.56 12.12
CA ILE A 569 -34.83 20.36 13.40
C ILE A 569 -35.69 19.58 14.40
N GLU A 570 -37.01 19.78 14.39
CA GLU A 570 -37.93 19.03 15.25
C GLU A 570 -38.00 17.54 14.86
N LYS A 571 -38.01 17.24 13.56
CA LYS A 571 -37.91 15.84 13.07
C LYS A 571 -36.56 15.22 13.46
N ASN A 572 -35.50 15.97 13.21
CA ASN A 572 -34.12 15.54 13.45
C ASN A 572 -33.83 15.31 14.93
N LYS A 573 -34.46 16.05 15.84
CA LYS A 573 -34.33 15.89 17.29
C LYS A 573 -34.56 14.47 17.77
N ARG A 574 -35.48 13.72 17.15
CA ARG A 574 -35.72 12.30 17.46
C ARG A 574 -34.48 11.44 17.24
N ILE A 575 -33.66 11.78 16.25
CA ILE A 575 -32.41 11.07 16.00
C ILE A 575 -31.37 11.44 17.07
N TYR A 576 -31.30 12.71 17.48
CA TYR A 576 -30.45 13.10 18.61
C TYR A 576 -30.81 12.33 19.89
N GLU A 577 -32.10 12.22 20.21
CA GLU A 577 -32.59 11.47 21.39
C GLU A 577 -32.19 9.99 21.35
N LYS A 578 -32.28 9.34 20.18
CA LYS A 578 -31.79 7.96 19.99
C LYS A 578 -30.29 7.84 20.27
N ILE A 579 -29.49 8.75 19.71
CA ILE A 579 -28.03 8.75 19.91
C ILE A 579 -27.67 9.09 21.36
N GLU A 580 -28.42 9.97 22.03
CA GLU A 580 -28.23 10.27 23.45
C GLU A 580 -28.44 9.03 24.33
N SER A 581 -29.48 8.24 24.04
CA SER A 581 -29.72 6.96 24.73
C SER A 581 -28.58 5.96 24.51
N LEU A 582 -28.08 5.84 23.27
CA LEU A 582 -26.92 4.99 22.98
C LEU A 582 -25.63 5.52 23.64
N ALA A 583 -25.45 6.83 23.71
CA ALA A 583 -24.28 7.42 24.37
C ALA A 583 -24.27 7.08 25.87
N GLN A 584 -25.43 7.12 26.53
CA GLN A 584 -25.61 6.66 27.90
C GLN A 584 -25.28 5.17 28.06
N LYS A 585 -25.75 4.30 27.14
CA LYS A 585 -25.41 2.86 27.10
C LYS A 585 -23.89 2.64 27.07
N HIS A 586 -23.17 3.45 26.28
CA HIS A 586 -21.71 3.40 26.15
C HIS A 586 -20.95 4.26 27.17
N ARG A 587 -21.64 4.85 28.15
CA ARG A 587 -21.06 5.71 29.21
C ARG A 587 -20.18 6.84 28.65
N CYS A 588 -20.61 7.42 27.54
CA CYS A 588 -19.95 8.55 26.90
C CYS A 588 -20.97 9.65 26.58
N THR A 589 -20.48 10.79 26.10
CA THR A 589 -21.35 11.89 25.65
C THR A 589 -21.77 11.68 24.19
N THR A 590 -22.90 12.24 23.77
CA THR A 590 -23.33 12.23 22.35
C THR A 590 -22.23 12.63 21.35
N PRO A 591 -21.45 13.72 21.54
CA PRO A 591 -20.36 14.05 20.63
C PRO A 591 -19.24 13.01 20.65
N GLN A 592 -18.96 12.39 21.80
CA GLN A 592 -17.98 11.30 21.87
C GLN A 592 -18.45 10.07 21.11
N LEU A 593 -19.71 9.67 21.24
CA LEU A 593 -20.24 8.51 20.52
C LEU A 593 -20.22 8.74 19.00
N ALA A 594 -20.69 9.91 18.54
CA ALA A 594 -20.70 10.26 17.13
C ALA A 594 -19.28 10.31 16.54
N LEU A 595 -18.32 10.89 17.25
CA LEU A 595 -16.93 10.94 16.80
C LEU A 595 -16.24 9.57 16.87
N ALA A 596 -16.52 8.76 17.90
CA ALA A 596 -16.00 7.41 18.04
C ALA A 596 -16.50 6.48 16.92
N TRP A 597 -17.74 6.66 16.47
CA TRP A 597 -18.26 5.98 15.30
C TRP A 597 -17.45 6.31 14.04
N VAL A 598 -17.16 7.60 13.79
CA VAL A 598 -16.33 8.01 12.63
C VAL A 598 -14.91 7.45 12.73
N LEU A 599 -14.30 7.55 13.91
CA LEU A 599 -12.93 7.04 14.17
C LEU A 599 -12.79 5.54 13.90
N GLN A 600 -13.86 4.77 14.12
CA GLN A 600 -13.88 3.31 13.99
C GLN A 600 -14.39 2.82 12.64
N GLN A 601 -14.62 3.71 11.66
CA GLN A 601 -14.91 3.28 10.29
C GLN A 601 -13.68 2.72 9.56
N GLY A 602 -12.46 2.97 10.08
CA GLY A 602 -11.23 2.39 9.54
C GLY A 602 -9.95 3.02 10.11
N ASN A 603 -8.82 2.33 9.93
CA ASN A 603 -7.51 2.83 10.38
C ASN A 603 -7.02 4.03 9.54
N ASP A 604 -7.47 4.09 8.29
CA ASP A 604 -7.30 5.13 7.26
C ASP A 604 -8.08 6.43 7.55
N VAL A 605 -8.92 6.48 8.59
CA VAL A 605 -9.81 7.62 8.88
C VAL A 605 -9.24 8.55 9.95
N VAL A 606 -9.08 9.84 9.66
CA VAL A 606 -8.58 10.87 10.59
C VAL A 606 -9.52 12.08 10.61
N PRO A 607 -10.55 12.10 11.48
CA PRO A 607 -11.48 13.23 11.56
C PRO A 607 -10.83 14.48 12.15
N ILE A 608 -11.30 15.66 11.72
CA ILE A 608 -10.76 16.98 12.11
C ILE A 608 -11.81 17.87 12.79
N PRO A 609 -12.42 17.47 13.93
CA PRO A 609 -13.39 18.32 14.60
C PRO A 609 -12.75 19.62 15.11
N GLY A 610 -13.30 20.75 14.67
CA GLY A 610 -12.91 22.07 15.17
C GLY A 610 -13.74 22.51 16.37
N THR A 611 -13.14 23.29 17.27
CA THR A 611 -13.85 23.90 18.41
C THR A 611 -13.15 25.16 18.89
N THR A 612 -13.90 26.08 19.50
CA THR A 612 -13.39 27.29 20.15
C THR A 612 -13.26 27.14 21.67
N LYS A 613 -13.54 25.96 22.23
CA LYS A 613 -13.56 25.71 23.67
C LYS A 613 -12.69 24.51 24.03
N ILE A 614 -11.78 24.69 24.99
CA ILE A 614 -10.91 23.63 25.51
C ILE A 614 -11.74 22.44 26.03
N LYS A 615 -12.82 22.68 26.77
CA LYS A 615 -13.70 21.60 27.27
C LYS A 615 -14.25 20.70 26.16
N ASN A 616 -14.63 21.30 25.02
CA ASN A 616 -15.13 20.53 23.87
C ASN A 616 -13.98 19.77 23.18
N LEU A 617 -12.77 20.34 23.16
CA LEU A 617 -11.58 19.68 22.63
C LEU A 617 -11.24 18.44 23.46
N ASP A 618 -11.26 18.55 24.79
CA ASP A 618 -11.06 17.42 25.70
C ASP A 618 -12.15 16.36 25.53
N GLN A 619 -13.40 16.77 25.31
CA GLN A 619 -14.48 15.83 24.99
C GLN A 619 -14.21 15.08 23.68
N ASN A 620 -13.79 15.78 22.62
CA ASN A 620 -13.44 15.15 21.35
C ASN A 620 -12.28 14.14 21.52
N ILE A 621 -11.25 14.50 22.28
CA ILE A 621 -10.11 13.61 22.57
C ILE A 621 -10.59 12.37 23.34
N GLY A 622 -11.51 12.54 24.30
CA GLY A 622 -12.10 11.44 25.04
C GLY A 622 -12.86 10.41 24.18
N ALA A 623 -13.24 10.76 22.94
CA ALA A 623 -13.85 9.81 22.01
C ALA A 623 -12.90 8.66 21.62
N LEU A 624 -11.58 8.87 21.67
CA LEU A 624 -10.57 7.82 21.37
C LEU A 624 -10.62 6.63 22.34
N SER A 625 -11.14 6.86 23.55
CA SER A 625 -11.31 5.85 24.60
C SER A 625 -12.60 5.02 24.45
N VAL A 626 -13.53 5.44 23.58
CA VAL A 626 -14.78 4.70 23.35
C VAL A 626 -14.50 3.57 22.37
N LYS A 627 -14.75 2.32 22.80
CA LYS A 627 -14.61 1.12 21.97
C LYS A 627 -16.00 0.61 21.60
N LEU A 628 -16.23 0.41 20.31
CA LEU A 628 -17.49 -0.05 19.75
C LEU A 628 -17.23 -1.39 19.06
N SER A 629 -18.01 -2.41 19.40
CA SER A 629 -18.03 -3.66 18.63
C SER A 629 -18.69 -3.44 17.27
N GLU A 630 -18.55 -4.40 16.36
CA GLU A 630 -19.26 -4.39 15.07
C GLU A 630 -20.78 -4.30 15.26
N ASN A 631 -21.31 -4.94 16.30
CA ASN A 631 -22.73 -4.84 16.65
C ASN A 631 -23.12 -3.43 17.10
N ASP A 632 -22.29 -2.79 17.92
CA ASP A 632 -22.54 -1.42 18.36
C ASP A 632 -22.48 -0.44 17.17
N LEU A 633 -21.49 -0.57 16.29
CA LEU A 633 -21.37 0.25 15.08
C LEU A 633 -22.60 0.13 14.18
N ARG A 634 -23.13 -1.09 14.03
CA ARG A 634 -24.38 -1.35 13.29
C ARG A 634 -25.58 -0.71 13.99
N GLU A 635 -25.77 -0.93 15.29
CA GLU A 635 -26.87 -0.36 16.06
C GLU A 635 -26.87 1.19 16.00
N ILE A 636 -25.71 1.82 16.12
CA ILE A 636 -25.56 3.27 16.02
C ILE A 636 -25.89 3.75 14.60
N SER A 637 -25.47 3.02 13.57
CA SER A 637 -25.77 3.34 12.17
C SER A 637 -27.27 3.21 11.85
N GLU A 638 -27.93 2.18 12.40
CA GLU A 638 -29.38 1.96 12.26
C GLU A 638 -30.21 2.98 13.05
N ALA A 639 -29.65 3.56 14.12
CA ALA A 639 -30.29 4.64 14.86
C ALA A 639 -30.37 5.97 14.07
N VAL A 640 -29.53 6.12 13.03
CA VAL A 640 -29.52 7.28 12.11
C VAL A 640 -29.69 6.82 10.65
N PRO A 641 -30.89 6.38 10.23
CA PRO A 641 -31.15 6.14 8.81
C PRO A 641 -30.97 7.45 8.03
N ILE A 642 -30.22 7.42 6.92
CA ILE A 642 -29.93 8.65 6.16
C ILE A 642 -31.19 9.26 5.56
N ASP A 643 -32.14 8.43 5.14
CA ASP A 643 -33.42 8.87 4.59
C ASP A 643 -34.33 9.54 5.63
N ASP A 644 -34.06 9.34 6.93
CA ASP A 644 -34.80 9.99 8.03
C ASP A 644 -34.28 11.41 8.34
N VAL A 645 -33.11 11.80 7.81
CA VAL A 645 -32.53 13.13 8.07
C VAL A 645 -33.31 14.20 7.29
N ALA A 646 -34.09 14.99 8.02
CA ALA A 646 -34.92 16.04 7.44
C ALA A 646 -34.09 17.26 7.00
N GLY A 647 -34.32 17.71 5.77
CA GLY A 647 -33.63 18.84 5.14
C GLY A 647 -32.39 18.43 4.35
N VAL A 648 -32.14 19.13 3.23
CA VAL A 648 -30.99 18.86 2.36
C VAL A 648 -29.65 19.20 3.06
N ARG A 649 -28.59 18.51 2.63
CA ARG A 649 -27.22 18.68 3.17
C ARG A 649 -26.63 20.07 2.92
N HIS A 650 -26.97 20.71 1.81
CA HIS A 650 -26.39 21.98 1.38
C HIS A 650 -27.33 23.15 1.66
N TYR A 651 -26.77 24.36 1.86
CA TYR A 651 -27.57 25.57 2.09
C TYR A 651 -28.50 25.90 0.90
N ASP A 652 -28.04 25.64 -0.32
CA ASP A 652 -28.79 25.80 -1.56
C ASP A 652 -28.17 24.95 -2.70
N GLU A 653 -28.78 25.02 -3.89
CA GLU A 653 -28.26 24.39 -5.11
C GLU A 653 -26.90 24.94 -5.55
N GLY A 654 -26.63 26.22 -5.30
CA GLY A 654 -25.36 26.88 -5.60
C GLY A 654 -24.18 26.33 -4.79
N HIS A 655 -24.42 25.75 -3.62
CA HIS A 655 -23.43 25.02 -2.83
C HIS A 655 -23.29 23.57 -3.27
N ALA A 656 -24.39 22.95 -3.71
CA ALA A 656 -24.40 21.54 -4.13
C ALA A 656 -23.48 21.29 -5.35
N LYS A 657 -23.38 22.24 -6.28
CA LYS A 657 -22.49 22.12 -7.47
C LYS A 657 -21.00 22.04 -7.15
N PHE A 658 -20.58 22.40 -5.93
CA PHE A 658 -19.20 22.29 -5.49
C PHE A 658 -18.91 21.01 -4.70
N SER A 659 -19.92 20.15 -4.54
CA SER A 659 -19.77 18.85 -3.88
C SER A 659 -19.05 17.85 -4.78
N TRP A 660 -18.56 16.78 -4.16
CA TRP A 660 -17.91 15.66 -4.85
C TRP A 660 -18.74 15.07 -5.99
N LYS A 661 -20.09 15.11 -5.91
CA LYS A 661 -20.99 14.59 -6.95
C LYS A 661 -20.91 15.34 -8.28
N SER A 662 -20.47 16.59 -8.27
CA SER A 662 -20.38 17.45 -9.46
C SER A 662 -18.94 17.82 -9.81
N ALA A 663 -17.96 17.20 -9.13
CA ALA A 663 -16.55 17.58 -9.18
C ALA A 663 -15.75 16.78 -10.23
N ASN A 664 -16.34 16.50 -11.39
CA ASN A 664 -15.62 15.95 -12.54
C ASN A 664 -14.88 17.06 -13.30
N THR A 665 -13.75 16.72 -13.92
CA THR A 665 -12.95 17.66 -14.72
C THR A 665 -12.94 17.26 -16.20
N PRO A 666 -12.72 18.20 -17.14
CA PRO A 666 -12.57 17.88 -18.56
C PRO A 666 -11.41 16.89 -18.76
N PRO A 667 -11.46 16.02 -19.78
CA PRO A 667 -10.34 15.12 -20.10
C PRO A 667 -9.09 15.92 -20.49
N ASN A 668 -7.92 15.30 -20.36
CA ASN A 668 -6.66 15.91 -20.77
C ASN A 668 -6.52 15.85 -22.31
N ASP A 669 -6.92 16.91 -23.01
CA ASP A 669 -6.78 17.05 -24.46
C ASP A 669 -5.30 17.18 -24.86
N SER A 670 -4.60 16.05 -24.95
CA SER A 670 -3.26 15.95 -25.53
C SER A 670 -3.28 15.74 -27.06
N SER A 671 -4.44 15.91 -27.71
CA SER A 671 -4.63 15.75 -29.16
C SER A 671 -4.48 17.03 -29.98
N VAL A 672 -4.14 18.18 -29.39
CA VAL A 672 -3.92 19.45 -30.12
C VAL A 672 -2.51 20.00 -29.88
N SER A 673 -1.51 19.27 -30.36
CA SER A 673 -0.22 19.82 -30.75
C SER A 673 0.50 18.79 -31.62
N THR A 674 0.18 18.82 -32.92
CA THR A 674 1.00 18.26 -34.01
C THR A 674 1.79 19.37 -34.66
#